data_AF-A0A9D8RES4-F1
#
_entry.id   AF-A0A9D8RES4-F1
#
_cell.length_a   1.000
_cell.length_b   1.000
_cell.length_c   1.000
_cell.angle_alpha   90.00
_cell.angle_beta   90.00
_cell.angle_gamma   90.00
#
_symmetry.space_group_name_H-M   'P 1'
#
loop_
_entity.id
_entity.type
_entity.pdbx_description
1 polymer ?
#
loop_
_entity_poly.entity_id
_entity_poly.type
_entity_poly.pdbx_seq_one_letter_code
_entity_poly.pdbx_strand_id
1 'polypeptide(L)'
;MKSPEKRLFTIFFLFSLFFRLFSTENSAAVTDSAVQKVGFELCDYVNSQLVHNGIKTSTQPLVSNGLNYFPYNIIIENIADNRSSASILLYFSMEDAYNFETELIEIIKALSTESFNSTVVISYGDGFPLKNDFIVSGIQAFTASLNTNITYYAFAIKLSAEHNGIISGSGGTASPSWMVKAAFSTFAKQKIREDIPRYYLSQFSKYTFLHDEILSSFFATGTQAIRLNLKKDINHTDFIRQLVQNYSKETKKTLDYHSLMFRIFKHTVWLSEYTIVRLIIFTIFLSLIYTFTIGLLNSNLKNVAWRQIKTNWYTLPITFLLSSGGFFLGKAIYLFFSSRAGGMGTVYGIFILQILISSLFVSLFFLLELFFRRTYGERSLDFLIMISSFVNQYLFCLFDISLYPFFLLLCLLAILAIILKRNWTHIVLFILTILIFIPYIIGLYKFSDLFSLRQFFLSSWLQNLSIPLILLPFYMMLLRIFTATKKRFTQKKVFFIIVSATYVFFFLVLFVLNAILFSYEPVKKENIITENIRADDSLLKVSYSDRKVFSDIIRTINLDFGKQPESVVFYVQDENKPAVLYSDNDFKTANRGKTYFTLPPRPPKNLTFTYGTQSTSSKIYVELIYLSDDNKYYCCTKELSTRSR
;
A
#
# COMPACT_ATOMS: atom_id res chain seq x y z
N MET A 1 -27.79 -35.49 -30.67
CA MET A 1 -27.11 -34.18 -30.84
C MET A 1 -27.78 -33.15 -29.94
N LYS A 2 -27.17 -32.76 -28.82
CA LYS A 2 -27.55 -31.57 -28.03
C LYS A 2 -26.29 -30.70 -27.95
N SER A 3 -26.33 -29.48 -28.50
CA SER A 3 -25.12 -28.68 -28.72
C SER A 3 -24.45 -28.29 -27.39
N PRO A 4 -23.11 -28.38 -27.30
CA PRO A 4 -22.36 -27.93 -26.11
C PRO A 4 -22.52 -26.43 -25.83
N GLU A 5 -22.91 -25.65 -26.84
CA GLU A 5 -23.19 -24.21 -26.76
C GLU A 5 -24.34 -23.88 -25.80
N LYS A 6 -25.40 -24.70 -25.77
CA LYS A 6 -26.55 -24.46 -24.86
C LYS A 6 -26.16 -24.63 -23.40
N ARG A 7 -25.25 -25.56 -23.06
CA ARG A 7 -24.80 -25.80 -21.67
C ARG A 7 -23.90 -24.67 -21.15
N LEU A 8 -23.05 -24.10 -22.01
CA LEU A 8 -22.24 -22.93 -21.68
C LEU A 8 -23.12 -21.70 -21.42
N PHE A 9 -24.18 -21.52 -22.21
CA PHE A 9 -25.14 -20.44 -22.03
C PHE A 9 -25.97 -20.57 -20.73
N THR A 10 -26.34 -21.81 -20.34
CA THR A 10 -27.07 -22.04 -19.09
C THR A 10 -26.20 -21.81 -17.85
N ILE A 11 -24.92 -22.20 -17.90
CA ILE A 11 -23.94 -21.92 -16.84
C ILE A 11 -23.69 -20.41 -16.75
N PHE A 12 -23.57 -19.72 -17.89
CA PHE A 12 -23.42 -18.27 -17.97
C PHE A 12 -24.63 -17.51 -17.38
N PHE A 13 -25.86 -17.96 -17.67
CA PHE A 13 -27.08 -17.36 -17.16
C PHE A 13 -27.26 -17.58 -15.65
N LEU A 14 -26.95 -18.78 -15.14
CA LEU A 14 -26.95 -19.07 -13.70
C LEU A 14 -25.89 -18.28 -12.93
N PHE A 15 -24.72 -18.03 -13.53
CA PHE A 15 -23.64 -17.25 -12.90
C PHE A 15 -23.94 -15.74 -12.89
N SER A 16 -24.61 -15.22 -13.94
CA SER A 16 -25.14 -13.85 -14.01
C SER A 16 -26.22 -13.58 -12.95
N LEU A 17 -27.13 -14.54 -12.75
CA LEU A 17 -28.21 -14.44 -11.76
C LEU A 17 -27.69 -14.49 -10.31
N PHE A 18 -26.60 -15.23 -10.06
CA PHE A 18 -25.96 -15.32 -8.75
C PHE A 18 -25.25 -14.00 -8.35
N PHE A 19 -24.84 -13.17 -9.32
CA PHE A 19 -24.12 -11.92 -9.06
C PHE A 19 -25.05 -10.73 -8.76
N ARG A 20 -26.28 -10.71 -9.32
CA ARG A 20 -27.29 -9.69 -9.02
C ARG A 20 -27.86 -9.76 -7.59
N LEU A 21 -27.72 -10.90 -6.92
CA LEU A 21 -28.17 -11.07 -5.52
C LEU A 21 -27.20 -10.47 -4.48
N PHE A 22 -26.03 -9.97 -4.90
CA PHE A 22 -25.01 -9.40 -4.00
C PHE A 22 -24.70 -7.91 -4.23
N SER A 23 -25.41 -7.23 -5.15
CA SER A 23 -25.32 -5.77 -5.32
C SER A 23 -26.45 -5.09 -4.56
N THR A 24 -26.22 -4.85 -3.26
CA THR A 24 -27.05 -3.92 -2.47
C THR A 24 -26.21 -2.68 -2.22
N GLU A 25 -26.71 -1.55 -2.74
CA GLU A 25 -26.19 -0.21 -2.54
C GLU A 25 -26.38 0.17 -1.07
N ASN A 26 -25.30 0.56 -0.40
CA ASN A 26 -25.34 1.27 0.87
C ASN A 26 -24.64 2.60 0.68
N SER A 27 -25.45 3.64 0.46
CA SER A 27 -25.03 5.04 0.54
C SER A 27 -25.45 5.55 1.92
N ALA A 28 -24.48 5.85 2.79
CA ALA A 28 -24.68 6.61 4.02
C ALA A 28 -23.82 7.87 3.88
N ALA A 29 -24.41 9.03 3.62
CA ALA A 29 -24.91 9.96 4.64
C ALA A 29 -23.75 10.52 5.50
N VAL A 30 -23.18 11.62 5.02
CA VAL A 30 -22.33 12.53 5.80
C VAL A 30 -23.27 13.47 6.54
N THR A 31 -23.24 13.45 7.87
CA THR A 31 -23.96 14.39 8.72
C THR A 31 -23.04 15.14 9.67
N ASP A 32 -23.35 16.43 9.75
CA ASP A 32 -23.23 17.39 10.85
C ASP A 32 -21.84 17.79 11.35
N SER A 33 -21.39 18.92 10.80
CA SER A 33 -20.35 19.79 11.34
C SER A 33 -20.86 20.54 12.58
N ALA A 34 -20.65 19.96 13.77
CA ALA A 34 -20.49 20.76 14.98
C ALA A 34 -19.20 21.59 14.86
N VAL A 35 -19.18 22.81 15.41
CA VAL A 35 -18.01 23.70 15.40
C VAL A 35 -16.82 22.96 16.05
N GLN A 36 -15.91 22.45 15.23
CA GLN A 36 -14.78 21.66 15.67
C GLN A 36 -13.67 22.60 16.13
N LYS A 37 -13.21 22.47 17.39
CA LYS A 37 -11.98 23.15 17.85
C LYS A 37 -10.81 22.66 16.99
N VAL A 38 -9.89 23.56 16.64
CA VAL A 38 -8.76 23.25 15.76
C VAL A 38 -7.47 23.91 16.24
N GLY A 39 -6.32 23.40 15.81
CA GLY A 39 -5.02 23.97 16.16
C GLY A 39 -4.68 23.81 17.64
N PHE A 40 -4.09 24.85 18.20
CA PHE A 40 -3.68 24.90 19.61
C PHE A 40 -4.86 24.69 20.57
N GLU A 41 -6.02 25.30 20.29
CA GLU A 41 -7.22 25.20 21.15
C GLU A 41 -7.73 23.76 21.29
N LEU A 42 -7.61 22.95 20.24
CA LEU A 42 -7.95 21.53 20.29
C LEU A 42 -7.00 20.77 21.23
N CYS A 43 -5.69 21.00 21.08
CA CYS A 43 -4.66 20.36 21.90
C CYS A 43 -4.82 20.74 23.37
N ASP A 44 -5.04 22.03 23.64
CA ASP A 44 -5.23 22.56 24.99
C ASP A 44 -6.49 22.00 25.66
N TYR A 45 -7.60 21.93 24.92
CA TYR A 45 -8.82 21.30 25.41
C TYR A 45 -8.60 19.84 25.79
N VAL A 46 -8.05 19.00 24.88
CA VAL A 46 -7.82 17.58 25.16
C VAL A 46 -6.86 17.39 26.35
N ASN A 47 -5.79 18.17 26.41
CA ASN A 47 -4.83 18.12 27.52
C ASN A 47 -5.49 18.50 28.86
N SER A 48 -6.31 19.56 28.86
CA SER A 48 -7.01 20.02 30.07
C SER A 48 -7.95 18.95 30.63
N GLN A 49 -8.63 18.18 29.77
CA GLN A 49 -9.53 17.11 30.17
C GLN A 49 -8.79 15.91 30.77
N LEU A 50 -7.64 15.54 30.18
CA LEU A 50 -6.78 14.49 30.73
C LEU A 50 -6.25 14.87 32.12
N VAL A 51 -5.74 16.10 32.27
CA VAL A 51 -5.23 16.61 33.55
C VAL A 51 -6.35 16.72 34.59
N HIS A 52 -7.54 17.19 34.21
CA HIS A 52 -8.70 17.26 35.10
C HIS A 52 -9.10 15.87 35.64
N ASN A 53 -8.90 14.82 34.83
CA ASN A 53 -9.13 13.43 35.20
C ASN A 53 -7.97 12.76 35.97
N GLY A 54 -6.97 13.55 36.41
CA GLY A 54 -5.84 13.07 37.21
C GLY A 54 -4.76 12.35 36.40
N ILE A 55 -4.77 12.46 35.07
CA ILE A 55 -3.76 11.84 34.20
C ILE A 55 -2.58 12.80 34.04
N LYS A 56 -1.37 12.31 34.35
CA LYS A 56 -0.14 13.09 34.15
C LYS A 56 0.25 13.09 32.68
N THR A 57 0.29 14.27 32.06
CA THR A 57 0.64 14.46 30.66
C THR A 57 1.97 15.23 30.53
N SER A 58 2.67 14.98 29.42
CA SER A 58 3.78 15.80 28.93
C SER A 58 3.42 16.31 27.54
N THR A 59 3.75 17.56 27.25
CA THR A 59 3.51 18.15 25.93
C THR A 59 4.79 18.16 25.11
N GLN A 60 4.67 17.89 23.82
CA GLN A 60 5.77 17.97 22.87
C GLN A 60 5.41 18.93 21.73
N PRO A 61 6.10 20.07 21.58
CA PRO A 61 5.84 20.99 20.48
C PRO A 61 6.18 20.33 19.13
N LEU A 62 5.40 20.65 18.10
CA LEU A 62 5.61 20.15 16.73
C LEU A 62 6.82 20.80 16.05
N VAL A 63 7.03 22.07 16.33
CA VAL A 63 8.11 22.92 15.84
C VAL A 63 8.56 23.84 16.98
N SER A 64 9.75 24.42 16.88
CA SER A 64 10.20 25.43 17.84
C SER A 64 9.22 26.59 17.93
N ASN A 65 8.69 26.83 19.13
CA ASN A 65 7.55 27.72 19.32
C ASN A 65 7.90 29.21 19.27
N GLY A 66 9.15 29.63 19.52
CA GLY A 66 9.51 31.06 19.57
C GLY A 66 8.50 31.88 20.40
N LEU A 67 7.85 32.85 19.75
CA LEU A 67 6.73 33.64 20.31
C LEU A 67 5.32 33.15 19.90
N ASN A 68 5.24 32.05 19.15
CA ASN A 68 4.03 31.49 18.56
C ASN A 68 3.45 30.35 19.41
N TYR A 69 2.12 30.23 19.40
CA TYR A 69 1.39 29.13 20.05
C TYR A 69 1.02 28.08 19.03
N PHE A 70 1.97 27.20 18.70
CA PHE A 70 1.72 26.10 17.77
C PHE A 70 1.05 24.91 18.45
N PRO A 71 0.26 24.11 17.70
CA PRO A 71 -0.24 22.83 18.16
C PRO A 71 0.90 21.90 18.60
N TYR A 72 0.58 20.92 19.45
CA TYR A 72 1.56 20.04 20.09
C TYR A 72 1.00 18.62 20.26
N ASN A 73 1.90 17.65 20.41
CA ASN A 73 1.56 16.28 20.79
C ASN A 73 1.39 16.18 22.31
N ILE A 74 0.51 15.30 22.76
CA ILE A 74 0.35 14.95 24.18
C ILE A 74 0.90 13.54 24.38
N ILE A 75 1.81 13.39 25.34
CA ILE A 75 2.49 12.14 25.66
C ILE A 75 2.18 11.78 27.10
N ILE A 76 1.75 10.55 27.33
CA ILE A 76 1.52 9.97 28.65
C ILE A 76 2.49 8.80 28.80
N GLU A 77 3.54 8.99 29.57
CA GLU A 77 4.60 7.99 29.76
C GLU A 77 4.38 7.16 31.03
N ASN A 78 4.88 5.92 31.00
CA ASN A 78 4.95 5.03 32.16
C ASN A 78 3.60 4.89 32.90
N ILE A 79 2.55 4.59 32.14
CA ILE A 79 1.19 4.44 32.69
C ILE A 79 1.14 3.34 33.76
N ALA A 80 1.98 2.30 33.61
CA ALA A 80 2.24 1.31 34.65
C ALA A 80 3.67 1.48 35.19
N ASP A 81 3.85 1.42 36.51
CA ASP A 81 5.11 1.60 37.25
C ASP A 81 6.13 0.45 37.05
N ASN A 82 6.22 -0.13 35.85
CA ASN A 82 7.06 -1.29 35.59
C ASN A 82 8.23 -0.92 34.66
N ARG A 83 9.46 -1.13 35.14
CA ARG A 83 10.70 -0.80 34.40
C ARG A 83 11.11 -1.90 33.43
N SER A 84 10.26 -2.24 32.47
CA SER A 84 10.63 -3.12 31.36
C SER A 84 11.40 -2.36 30.27
N SER A 85 12.39 -3.02 29.64
CA SER A 85 13.17 -2.47 28.52
C SER A 85 12.38 -2.35 27.20
N ALA A 86 11.21 -3.01 27.13
CA ALA A 86 10.26 -2.89 26.05
C ALA A 86 9.00 -2.16 26.53
N SER A 87 8.53 -1.20 25.73
CA SER A 87 7.30 -0.43 26.00
C SER A 87 6.29 -0.60 24.85
N ILE A 88 5.02 -0.72 25.21
CA ILE A 88 3.91 -0.66 24.25
C ILE A 88 3.58 0.80 24.00
N LEU A 89 3.60 1.22 22.75
CA LEU A 89 3.21 2.56 22.37
C LEU A 89 1.81 2.51 21.75
N LEU A 90 0.84 3.16 22.37
CA LEU A 90 -0.49 3.35 21.80
C LEU A 90 -0.56 4.74 21.20
N TYR A 91 -0.87 4.82 19.93
CA TYR A 91 -0.93 6.07 19.19
C TYR A 91 -2.38 6.36 18.78
N PHE A 92 -2.83 7.59 19.03
CA PHE A 92 -4.15 8.11 18.65
C PHE A 92 -3.99 9.47 17.96
N SER A 93 -4.92 9.82 17.06
CA SER A 93 -4.97 11.19 16.53
C SER A 93 -5.67 12.13 17.51
N MET A 94 -5.33 13.41 17.48
CA MET A 94 -5.95 14.43 18.32
C MET A 94 -7.46 14.54 18.09
N GLU A 95 -7.91 14.35 16.85
CA GLU A 95 -9.34 14.38 16.48
C GLU A 95 -10.11 13.20 17.07
N ASP A 96 -9.53 12.01 17.08
CA ASP A 96 -10.13 10.85 17.73
C ASP A 96 -10.17 11.05 19.26
N ALA A 97 -9.09 11.60 19.85
CA ALA A 97 -9.06 11.90 21.28
C ALA A 97 -10.13 12.91 21.71
N TYR A 98 -10.41 13.92 20.87
CA TYR A 98 -11.47 14.88 21.10
C TYR A 98 -12.88 14.26 20.98
N ASN A 99 -13.10 13.44 19.95
CA ASN A 99 -14.42 12.85 19.69
C ASN A 99 -14.77 11.71 20.67
N PHE A 100 -13.77 11.01 21.20
CA PHE A 100 -13.91 9.86 22.10
C PHE A 100 -13.25 10.10 23.46
N GLU A 101 -13.38 11.31 23.98
CA GLU A 101 -12.73 11.77 25.21
C GLU A 101 -12.94 10.81 26.39
N THR A 102 -14.20 10.45 26.67
CA THR A 102 -14.58 9.56 27.79
C THR A 102 -13.96 8.18 27.66
N GLU A 103 -14.04 7.60 26.46
CA GLU A 103 -13.50 6.28 26.15
C GLU A 103 -11.97 6.28 26.25
N LEU A 104 -11.30 7.33 25.77
CA LEU A 104 -9.85 7.45 25.86
C LEU A 104 -9.38 7.52 27.32
N ILE A 105 -10.08 8.27 28.17
CA ILE A 105 -9.81 8.33 29.61
C ILE A 105 -9.99 6.95 30.25
N GLU A 106 -11.05 6.21 29.90
CA GLU A 106 -11.26 4.84 30.38
C GLU A 106 -10.17 3.88 29.91
N ILE A 107 -9.72 3.98 28.66
CA ILE A 107 -8.60 3.21 28.12
C ILE A 107 -7.34 3.49 28.93
N ILE A 108 -6.98 4.76 29.15
CA ILE A 108 -5.77 5.13 29.90
C ILE A 108 -5.83 4.62 31.35
N LYS A 109 -6.99 4.78 32.02
CA LYS A 109 -7.22 4.25 33.37
C LYS A 109 -7.20 2.72 33.42
N ALA A 110 -7.65 2.04 32.37
CA ALA A 110 -7.57 0.59 32.28
C ALA A 110 -6.12 0.11 32.15
N LEU A 111 -5.29 0.83 31.39
CA LEU A 111 -3.89 0.47 31.15
C LEU A 111 -3.01 0.61 32.40
N SER A 112 -3.36 1.49 33.35
CA SER A 112 -2.59 1.63 34.60
C SER A 112 -2.69 0.39 35.51
N THR A 113 -3.70 -0.44 35.29
CA THR A 113 -3.87 -1.71 36.02
C THR A 113 -3.12 -2.88 35.39
N GLU A 114 -2.57 -2.70 34.18
CA GLU A 114 -1.86 -3.75 33.46
C GLU A 114 -0.37 -3.79 33.88
N SER A 115 0.24 -4.97 33.78
CA SER A 115 1.63 -5.20 34.24
C SER A 115 2.71 -4.70 33.27
N PHE A 116 2.36 -4.07 32.15
CA PHE A 116 3.29 -3.72 31.08
C PHE A 116 3.46 -2.21 30.96
N ASN A 117 4.71 -1.77 30.77
CA ASN A 117 4.97 -0.36 30.49
C ASN A 117 4.26 0.04 29.18
N SER A 118 3.41 1.04 29.28
CA SER A 118 2.61 1.56 28.18
C SER A 118 2.79 3.07 28.10
N THR A 119 3.05 3.56 26.90
CA THR A 119 3.11 4.98 26.55
C THR A 119 1.96 5.29 25.62
N VAL A 120 1.14 6.30 25.93
CA VAL A 120 0.09 6.79 25.03
C VAL A 120 0.56 8.08 24.38
N VAL A 121 0.46 8.16 23.06
CA VAL A 121 0.79 9.34 22.27
C VAL A 121 -0.48 9.80 21.55
N ILE A 122 -0.88 11.04 21.79
CA ILE A 122 -1.96 11.70 21.08
C ILE A 122 -1.32 12.76 20.20
N SER A 123 -1.41 12.54 18.90
CA SER A 123 -0.62 13.27 17.91
C SER A 123 -1.49 14.16 17.03
N TYR A 124 -1.00 15.37 16.74
CA TYR A 124 -1.76 16.38 16.01
C TYR A 124 -1.38 16.44 14.53
N GLY A 125 -2.37 16.59 13.64
CA GLY A 125 -2.13 16.94 12.23
C GLY A 125 -1.78 15.78 11.30
N ASP A 126 -1.82 14.52 11.77
CA ASP A 126 -1.40 13.35 10.98
C ASP A 126 -2.44 12.89 9.93
N GLY A 127 -3.69 13.33 10.07
CA GLY A 127 -4.77 13.12 9.09
C GLY A 127 -4.92 14.26 8.09
N PHE A 128 -4.04 15.26 8.11
CA PHE A 128 -4.23 16.49 7.36
C PHE A 128 -4.11 16.26 5.83
N PRO A 129 -5.10 16.68 5.02
CA PRO A 129 -5.14 16.34 3.60
C PRO A 129 -4.17 17.15 2.74
N LEU A 130 -3.86 18.40 3.12
CA LEU A 130 -2.97 19.28 2.38
C LEU A 130 -1.52 19.03 2.80
N LYS A 131 -0.83 18.14 2.09
CA LYS A 131 0.57 17.79 2.40
C LYS A 131 1.57 18.61 1.59
N ASN A 132 2.62 19.08 2.25
CA ASN A 132 3.78 19.74 1.67
C ASN A 132 5.03 19.45 2.53
N ASP A 133 6.23 19.50 1.96
CA ASP A 133 7.51 19.17 2.61
C ASP A 133 7.88 20.09 3.80
N PHE A 134 7.17 21.20 3.92
CA PHE A 134 7.34 22.22 4.96
C PHE A 134 6.30 22.13 6.07
N ILE A 135 5.29 21.26 5.93
CA ILE A 135 4.28 21.01 6.96
C ILE A 135 4.77 19.88 7.86
N VAL A 136 4.93 20.16 9.14
CA VAL A 136 5.36 19.16 10.13
C VAL A 136 4.14 18.58 10.82
N SER A 137 3.97 17.25 10.71
CA SER A 137 2.93 16.50 11.41
C SER A 137 3.43 15.96 12.75
N GLY A 138 2.51 15.65 13.65
CA GLY A 138 2.81 15.17 14.99
C GLY A 138 3.60 13.88 15.03
N ILE A 139 3.31 12.95 14.13
CA ILE A 139 4.05 11.69 14.07
C ILE A 139 5.50 11.91 13.65
N GLN A 140 5.76 12.85 12.73
CA GLN A 140 7.10 13.17 12.28
C GLN A 140 7.92 13.80 13.42
N ALA A 141 7.34 14.76 14.15
CA ALA A 141 7.98 15.36 15.32
C ALA A 141 8.25 14.33 16.43
N PHE A 142 7.27 13.48 16.72
CA PHE A 142 7.39 12.44 17.75
C PHE A 142 8.47 11.41 17.40
N THR A 143 8.44 10.87 16.18
CA THR A 143 9.39 9.83 15.76
C THR A 143 10.82 10.36 15.67
N ALA A 144 11.03 11.63 15.30
CA ALA A 144 12.34 12.26 15.32
C ALA A 144 12.95 12.37 16.74
N SER A 145 12.11 12.40 17.77
CA SER A 145 12.52 12.52 19.18
C SER A 145 12.59 11.18 19.93
N LEU A 146 12.25 10.06 19.28
CA LEU A 146 12.16 8.75 19.93
C LEU A 146 13.51 8.34 20.53
N ASN A 147 13.49 7.91 21.78
CA ASN A 147 14.67 7.37 22.45
C ASN A 147 15.01 5.99 21.88
N THR A 148 16.11 5.90 21.14
CA THR A 148 16.57 4.67 20.49
C THR A 148 17.03 3.58 21.46
N ASN A 149 17.20 3.90 22.75
CA ASN A 149 17.58 2.92 23.77
C ASN A 149 16.41 2.07 24.29
N ILE A 150 15.15 2.50 24.07
CA ILE A 150 13.95 1.76 24.47
C ILE A 150 13.35 1.08 23.25
N THR A 151 13.02 -0.20 23.37
CA THR A 151 12.33 -0.92 22.28
C THR A 151 10.84 -0.62 22.34
N TYR A 152 10.33 0.16 21.37
CA TYR A 152 8.91 0.46 21.25
C TYR A 152 8.20 -0.49 20.27
N TYR A 153 6.97 -0.86 20.61
CA TYR A 153 6.04 -1.55 19.72
C TYR A 153 4.77 -0.69 19.60
N ALA A 154 4.56 -0.10 18.43
CA ALA A 154 3.55 0.93 18.21
C ALA A 154 2.24 0.37 17.64
N PHE A 155 1.13 0.61 18.33
CA PHE A 155 -0.22 0.35 17.85
C PHE A 155 -0.89 1.68 17.54
N ALA A 156 -0.97 2.02 16.26
CA ALA A 156 -1.71 3.18 15.80
C ALA A 156 -3.20 2.84 15.69
N ILE A 157 -4.03 3.45 16.53
CA ILE A 157 -5.45 3.11 16.66
C ILE A 157 -6.28 4.28 16.14
N LYS A 158 -7.17 3.99 15.20
CA LYS A 158 -8.20 4.91 14.72
C LYS A 158 -9.56 4.44 15.26
N LEU A 159 -10.23 5.27 16.05
CA LEU A 159 -11.51 4.97 16.72
C LEU A 159 -12.72 5.38 15.85
N SER A 160 -12.50 6.22 14.85
CA SER A 160 -13.54 6.79 13.97
C SER A 160 -13.61 6.15 12.58
N ALA A 161 -13.18 4.90 12.39
CA ALA A 161 -13.13 4.30 11.06
C ALA A 161 -14.52 3.88 10.54
N GLU A 162 -14.74 3.96 9.23
CA GLU A 162 -15.95 3.44 8.58
C GLU A 162 -16.03 1.90 8.63
N HIS A 163 -14.86 1.27 8.63
CA HIS A 163 -14.65 -0.17 8.55
C HIS A 163 -13.58 -0.62 9.54
N ASN A 164 -13.83 -1.76 10.17
CA ASN A 164 -12.84 -2.40 11.02
C ASN A 164 -11.73 -2.99 10.16
N GLY A 165 -10.47 -2.73 10.45
CA GLY A 165 -9.39 -3.19 9.59
C GLY A 165 -8.03 -3.21 10.26
N ILE A 166 -7.12 -3.95 9.65
CA ILE A 166 -5.72 -4.01 10.06
C ILE A 166 -4.88 -3.56 8.86
N ILE A 167 -4.04 -2.54 9.08
CA ILE A 167 -2.99 -2.13 8.14
C ILE A 167 -1.67 -2.49 8.80
N SER A 168 -0.91 -3.35 8.13
CA SER A 168 0.27 -4.01 8.71
C SER A 168 1.50 -3.87 7.82
N GLY A 169 1.61 -2.76 7.11
CA GLY A 169 2.79 -2.42 6.35
C GLY A 169 2.66 -1.11 5.59
N SER A 170 3.78 -0.43 5.42
CA SER A 170 3.92 0.84 4.71
C SER A 170 5.41 1.11 4.43
N GLY A 171 5.72 2.00 3.49
CA GLY A 171 7.09 2.50 3.29
C GLY A 171 8.14 1.41 2.98
N GLY A 172 7.75 0.30 2.35
CA GLY A 172 8.66 -0.79 2.00
C GLY A 172 8.84 -1.87 3.09
N THR A 173 8.13 -1.77 4.22
CA THR A 173 8.29 -2.68 5.36
C THR A 173 6.95 -3.12 5.95
N ALA A 174 6.94 -4.29 6.59
CA ALA A 174 5.75 -4.92 7.17
C ALA A 174 5.83 -4.98 8.69
N SER A 175 4.68 -5.03 9.34
CA SER A 175 4.59 -5.40 10.76
C SER A 175 5.01 -6.86 10.95
N PRO A 176 5.70 -7.20 12.06
CA PRO A 176 6.04 -8.59 12.37
C PRO A 176 4.80 -9.49 12.50
N SER A 177 4.93 -10.75 12.07
CA SER A 177 3.82 -11.72 12.04
C SER A 177 3.09 -11.90 13.37
N TRP A 178 3.81 -11.90 14.48
CA TRP A 178 3.24 -12.03 15.82
C TRP A 178 2.35 -10.83 16.20
N MET A 179 2.69 -9.62 15.77
CA MET A 179 1.93 -8.40 16.06
C MET A 179 0.61 -8.40 15.29
N VAL A 180 0.69 -8.81 14.01
CA VAL A 180 -0.50 -8.98 13.18
C VAL A 180 -1.41 -10.06 13.77
N LYS A 181 -0.86 -11.23 14.14
CA LYS A 181 -1.59 -12.32 14.79
C LYS A 181 -2.27 -11.89 16.10
N ALA A 182 -1.60 -11.08 16.93
CA ALA A 182 -2.17 -10.56 18.16
C ALA A 182 -3.41 -9.69 17.88
N ALA A 183 -3.32 -8.77 16.92
CA ALA A 183 -4.44 -7.95 16.49
C ALA A 183 -5.62 -8.80 15.96
N PHE A 184 -5.34 -9.76 15.07
CA PHE A 184 -6.35 -10.71 14.58
C PHE A 184 -7.04 -11.50 15.69
N SER A 185 -6.26 -12.01 16.65
CA SER A 185 -6.80 -12.78 17.76
C SER A 185 -7.74 -11.94 18.64
N THR A 186 -7.49 -10.63 18.71
CA THR A 186 -8.34 -9.69 19.45
C THR A 186 -9.67 -9.49 18.74
N PHE A 187 -9.67 -9.21 17.43
CA PHE A 187 -10.91 -9.15 16.62
C PHE A 187 -11.73 -10.45 16.73
N ALA A 188 -11.06 -11.60 16.60
CA ALA A 188 -11.72 -12.91 16.66
C ALA A 188 -12.34 -13.20 18.04
N LYS A 189 -11.66 -12.85 19.13
CA LYS A 189 -12.16 -13.05 20.51
C LYS A 189 -13.34 -12.15 20.82
N GLN A 190 -13.30 -10.89 20.38
CA GLN A 190 -14.42 -9.94 20.52
C GLN A 190 -15.57 -10.19 19.54
N LYS A 191 -15.43 -11.16 18.61
CA LYS A 191 -16.41 -11.45 17.53
C LYS A 191 -16.73 -10.22 16.67
N ILE A 192 -15.80 -9.28 16.57
CA ILE A 192 -15.93 -8.08 15.74
C ILE A 192 -15.63 -8.47 14.30
N ARG A 193 -16.56 -8.16 13.38
CA ARG A 193 -16.34 -8.40 11.96
C ARG A 193 -15.33 -7.40 11.41
N GLU A 194 -14.29 -7.92 10.80
CA GLU A 194 -13.13 -7.21 10.30
C GLU A 194 -13.02 -7.25 8.76
N ASP A 195 -12.80 -6.11 8.12
CA ASP A 195 -12.56 -5.93 6.68
C ASP A 195 -11.08 -6.15 6.36
N ILE A 196 -10.61 -7.33 6.75
CA ILE A 196 -9.25 -7.77 6.47
C ILE A 196 -9.26 -8.57 5.16
N PRO A 197 -8.23 -8.41 4.30
CA PRO A 197 -8.08 -9.31 3.18
C PRO A 197 -8.08 -10.77 3.66
N ARG A 198 -8.80 -11.66 2.95
CA ARG A 198 -8.73 -13.12 3.19
C ARG A 198 -7.31 -13.68 3.09
N TYR A 199 -6.39 -12.92 2.49
CA TYR A 199 -4.97 -13.21 2.32
C TYR A 199 -4.17 -12.00 2.78
N TYR A 200 -3.44 -12.13 3.89
CA TYR A 200 -2.46 -11.12 4.26
C TYR A 200 -1.11 -11.48 3.65
N LEU A 201 -0.55 -10.50 2.95
CA LEU A 201 0.61 -10.61 2.09
C LEU A 201 1.55 -9.47 2.45
N SER A 202 2.60 -9.79 3.21
CA SER A 202 3.59 -8.78 3.60
C SER A 202 4.27 -8.14 2.38
N GLN A 203 4.24 -8.78 1.21
CA GLN A 203 4.81 -8.27 -0.04
C GLN A 203 4.17 -6.96 -0.49
N PHE A 204 2.88 -6.73 -0.21
CA PHE A 204 2.23 -5.48 -0.60
C PHE A 204 2.89 -4.27 0.07
N SER A 205 3.44 -4.45 1.26
CA SER A 205 4.20 -3.40 1.93
C SER A 205 5.58 -3.19 1.32
N LYS A 206 6.30 -4.27 0.96
CA LYS A 206 7.63 -4.22 0.35
C LYS A 206 7.64 -3.50 -1.01
N TYR A 207 6.62 -3.74 -1.83
CA TYR A 207 6.45 -3.05 -3.11
C TYR A 207 5.77 -1.68 -2.98
N THR A 208 5.66 -1.14 -1.76
CA THR A 208 5.04 0.17 -1.46
C THR A 208 3.60 0.30 -1.96
N PHE A 209 2.91 -0.83 -2.18
CA PHE A 209 1.50 -0.80 -2.57
C PHE A 209 0.61 -0.35 -1.41
N LEU A 210 1.00 -0.67 -0.18
CA LEU A 210 0.38 -0.11 1.02
C LEU A 210 1.09 1.20 1.39
N HIS A 211 0.32 2.28 1.48
CA HIS A 211 0.82 3.58 1.93
C HIS A 211 0.00 4.08 3.12
N ASP A 212 0.66 4.18 4.26
CA ASP A 212 0.17 4.80 5.47
C ASP A 212 1.32 5.61 6.11
N GLU A 213 1.12 6.92 6.26
CA GLU A 213 2.18 7.84 6.69
C GLU A 213 2.63 7.57 8.13
N ILE A 214 1.69 7.18 8.99
CA ILE A 214 1.94 6.93 10.42
C ILE A 214 2.85 5.70 10.54
N LEU A 215 2.48 4.60 9.86
CA LEU A 215 3.30 3.40 9.82
C LEU A 215 4.66 3.65 9.17
N SER A 216 4.74 4.39 8.06
CA SER A 216 6.03 4.68 7.43
C SER A 216 6.96 5.48 8.34
N SER A 217 6.42 6.41 9.15
CA SER A 217 7.20 7.20 10.10
C SER A 217 7.76 6.33 11.23
N PHE A 218 6.97 5.40 11.76
CA PHE A 218 7.47 4.43 12.74
C PHE A 218 8.52 3.48 12.15
N PHE A 219 8.27 2.93 10.96
CA PHE A 219 9.21 2.01 10.33
C PHE A 219 10.54 2.70 9.95
N ALA A 220 10.51 3.98 9.57
CA ALA A 220 11.71 4.76 9.29
C ALA A 220 12.66 4.88 10.49
N THR A 221 12.12 4.81 11.73
CA THR A 221 12.92 4.81 12.98
C THR A 221 13.28 3.42 13.48
N GLY A 222 12.93 2.36 12.74
CA GLY A 222 13.09 0.97 13.18
C GLY A 222 12.05 0.50 14.21
N THR A 223 11.05 1.32 14.52
CA THR A 223 9.96 0.98 15.44
C THR A 223 8.97 0.04 14.76
N GLN A 224 8.67 -1.09 15.40
CA GLN A 224 7.69 -2.04 14.87
C GLN A 224 6.29 -1.50 15.13
N ALA A 225 5.51 -1.28 14.06
CA ALA A 225 4.19 -0.67 14.17
C ALA A 225 3.10 -1.48 13.45
N ILE A 226 1.85 -1.37 13.91
CA ILE A 226 0.64 -1.83 13.22
C ILE A 226 -0.45 -0.79 13.38
N ARG A 227 -1.32 -0.65 12.38
CA ARG A 227 -2.47 0.26 12.45
C ARG A 227 -3.78 -0.53 12.51
N LEU A 228 -4.62 -0.16 13.46
CA LEU A 228 -5.92 -0.75 13.72
C LEU A 228 -7.00 0.30 13.47
N ASN A 229 -7.92 -0.01 12.57
CA ASN A 229 -9.09 0.80 12.31
C ASN A 229 -10.27 0.15 13.03
N LEU A 230 -10.94 0.90 13.90
CA LEU A 230 -12.09 0.48 14.67
C LEU A 230 -13.27 1.38 14.33
N LYS A 231 -14.45 0.76 14.17
CA LYS A 231 -15.71 1.47 14.03
C LYS A 231 -16.17 2.03 15.37
N LYS A 232 -16.92 3.15 15.28
CA LYS A 232 -17.47 3.88 16.43
C LYS A 232 -18.39 3.07 17.35
N ASP A 233 -18.98 1.98 16.86
CA ASP A 233 -19.97 1.15 17.57
C ASP A 233 -19.33 0.05 18.45
N ILE A 234 -18.00 -0.02 18.50
CA ILE A 234 -17.27 -1.03 19.26
C ILE A 234 -16.93 -0.51 20.65
N ASN A 235 -16.95 -1.40 21.64
CA ASN A 235 -16.35 -1.13 22.95
C ASN A 235 -14.81 -1.08 22.82
N HIS A 236 -14.29 0.13 22.60
CA HIS A 236 -12.87 0.40 22.38
C HIS A 236 -12.00 0.04 23.59
N THR A 237 -12.49 0.29 24.81
CA THR A 237 -11.80 0.02 26.06
C THR A 237 -11.46 -1.46 26.20
N ASP A 238 -12.46 -2.34 26.02
CA ASP A 238 -12.25 -3.79 26.13
C ASP A 238 -11.40 -4.35 24.99
N PHE A 239 -11.52 -3.79 23.78
CA PHE A 239 -10.69 -4.18 22.65
C PHE A 239 -9.21 -3.88 22.92
N ILE A 240 -8.89 -2.66 23.35
CA ILE A 240 -7.50 -2.23 23.58
C ILE A 240 -6.89 -2.95 24.79
N ARG A 241 -7.66 -3.14 25.87
CA ARG A 241 -7.21 -3.94 27.01
C ARG A 241 -6.85 -5.36 26.57
N GLN A 242 -7.72 -6.00 25.80
CA GLN A 242 -7.46 -7.36 25.31
C GLN A 242 -6.28 -7.42 24.33
N LEU A 243 -6.09 -6.39 23.50
CA LEU A 243 -4.94 -6.27 22.61
C LEU A 243 -3.63 -6.24 23.39
N VAL A 244 -3.54 -5.39 24.43
CA VAL A 244 -2.39 -5.27 25.32
C VAL A 244 -2.13 -6.57 26.08
N GLN A 245 -3.19 -7.23 26.57
CA GLN A 245 -3.08 -8.55 27.22
C GLN A 245 -2.63 -9.67 26.28
N ASN A 246 -3.07 -9.65 25.01
CA ASN A 246 -2.63 -10.63 24.01
C ASN A 246 -1.15 -10.42 23.65
N TYR A 247 -0.71 -9.17 23.54
CA TYR A 247 0.69 -8.81 23.35
C TYR A 247 1.57 -9.31 24.51
N SER A 248 1.09 -9.05 25.73
CA SER A 248 1.68 -9.42 27.00
C SER A 248 2.07 -10.91 27.10
N LYS A 249 1.23 -11.77 26.50
CA LYS A 249 1.38 -13.23 26.52
C LYS A 249 2.35 -13.78 25.47
N GLU A 250 2.75 -12.99 24.47
CA GLU A 250 3.58 -13.50 23.37
C GLU A 250 5.06 -13.54 23.80
N THR A 251 5.54 -14.72 24.20
CA THR A 251 6.87 -14.93 24.79
C THR A 251 8.04 -14.88 23.80
N LYS A 252 7.77 -14.98 22.48
CA LYS A 252 8.80 -14.94 21.44
C LYS A 252 8.46 -13.91 20.37
N LYS A 253 9.06 -12.72 20.50
CA LYS A 253 8.95 -11.62 19.54
C LYS A 253 10.00 -11.77 18.45
N THR A 254 9.88 -12.81 17.62
CA THR A 254 10.76 -12.98 16.46
C THR A 254 10.38 -11.97 15.38
N LEU A 255 11.38 -11.29 14.84
CA LEU A 255 11.22 -10.41 13.69
C LEU A 255 10.98 -11.26 12.44
N ASP A 256 9.71 -11.46 12.11
CA ASP A 256 9.26 -12.21 10.94
C ASP A 256 8.46 -11.26 10.05
N TYR A 257 9.15 -10.70 9.05
CA TYR A 257 8.58 -9.76 8.10
C TYR A 257 8.00 -10.47 6.87
N HIS A 258 8.38 -11.72 6.62
CA HIS A 258 7.97 -12.51 5.45
C HIS A 258 6.90 -13.55 5.81
N SER A 259 5.82 -13.10 6.46
CA SER A 259 4.71 -13.97 6.84
C SER A 259 3.57 -13.96 5.84
N LEU A 260 2.89 -15.10 5.74
CA LEU A 260 1.71 -15.27 4.91
C LEU A 260 0.57 -15.81 5.76
N MET A 261 -0.57 -15.12 5.70
CA MET A 261 -1.80 -15.57 6.35
C MET A 261 -2.87 -15.81 5.30
N PHE A 262 -3.55 -16.95 5.37
CA PHE A 262 -4.71 -17.22 4.55
C PHE A 262 -5.86 -17.74 5.40
N ARG A 263 -7.06 -17.18 5.15
CA ARG A 263 -8.29 -17.57 5.81
C ARG A 263 -9.06 -18.55 4.92
N ILE A 264 -9.14 -19.79 5.36
CA ILE A 264 -9.95 -20.83 4.73
C ILE A 264 -11.20 -21.02 5.60
N PHE A 265 -12.34 -20.56 5.10
CA PHE A 265 -13.61 -20.52 5.84
C PHE A 265 -13.47 -19.79 7.19
N LYS A 266 -13.60 -20.50 8.32
CA LYS A 266 -13.48 -19.96 9.69
C LYS A 266 -12.08 -20.15 10.29
N HIS A 267 -11.18 -20.85 9.60
CA HIS A 267 -9.84 -21.12 10.09
C HIS A 267 -8.81 -20.21 9.43
N THR A 268 -7.91 -19.69 10.25
CA THR A 268 -6.81 -18.82 9.80
C THR A 268 -5.52 -19.62 9.90
N VAL A 269 -4.86 -19.85 8.77
CA VAL A 269 -3.57 -20.52 8.72
C VAL A 269 -2.48 -19.47 8.57
N TRP A 270 -1.44 -19.61 9.40
CA TRP A 270 -0.29 -18.73 9.43
C TRP A 270 0.96 -19.51 9.02
N LEU A 271 1.67 -18.98 8.02
CA LEU A 271 2.99 -19.45 7.63
C LEU A 271 4.01 -18.40 8.04
N SER A 272 4.83 -18.74 9.02
CA SER A 272 5.99 -17.94 9.41
C SER A 272 7.12 -18.08 8.39
N GLU A 273 8.00 -17.09 8.31
CA GLU A 273 9.20 -17.13 7.47
C GLU A 273 10.02 -18.41 7.72
N TYR A 274 10.18 -18.80 8.99
CA TYR A 274 10.84 -20.05 9.37
C TYR A 274 10.22 -21.29 8.71
N THR A 275 8.90 -21.35 8.64
CA THR A 275 8.17 -22.47 8.02
C THR A 275 8.36 -22.45 6.50
N ILE A 276 8.34 -21.27 5.90
CA ILE A 276 8.54 -21.09 4.46
C ILE A 276 9.95 -21.51 4.05
N VAL A 277 10.97 -21.11 4.81
CA VAL A 277 12.37 -21.52 4.59
C VAL A 277 12.53 -23.04 4.66
N ARG A 278 11.89 -23.71 5.62
CA ARG A 278 11.91 -25.19 5.69
C ARG A 278 11.28 -25.83 4.45
N LEU A 279 10.17 -25.28 3.95
CA LEU A 279 9.53 -25.77 2.71
C LEU A 279 10.44 -25.57 1.48
N ILE A 280 11.15 -24.44 1.41
CA ILE A 280 12.13 -24.16 0.35
C ILE A 280 13.26 -25.20 0.39
N ILE A 281 13.86 -25.44 1.56
CA ILE A 281 14.95 -26.43 1.69
C ILE A 281 14.46 -27.83 1.28
N PHE A 282 13.28 -28.22 1.75
CA PHE A 282 12.70 -29.53 1.44
C PHE A 282 12.44 -29.72 -0.06
N THR A 283 11.93 -28.71 -0.74
CA THR A 283 11.67 -28.78 -2.20
C THR A 283 12.93 -28.67 -3.04
N ILE A 284 13.91 -27.87 -2.64
CA ILE A 284 15.24 -27.87 -3.27
C ILE A 284 15.82 -29.28 -3.22
N PHE A 285 15.78 -29.92 -2.04
CA PHE A 285 16.23 -31.29 -1.86
C PHE A 285 15.49 -32.28 -2.78
N LEU A 286 14.16 -32.22 -2.86
CA LEU A 286 13.38 -33.05 -3.79
C LEU A 286 13.72 -32.78 -5.26
N SER A 287 13.90 -31.53 -5.65
CA SER A 287 14.27 -31.15 -7.02
C SER A 287 15.67 -31.62 -7.39
N LEU A 288 16.60 -31.63 -6.43
CA LEU A 288 17.95 -32.17 -6.59
C LEU A 288 17.91 -33.69 -6.73
N ILE A 289 17.10 -34.40 -5.93
CA ILE A 289 16.89 -35.85 -6.11
C ILE A 289 16.31 -36.14 -7.50
N TYR A 290 15.30 -35.38 -7.93
CA TYR A 290 14.68 -35.54 -9.24
C TYR A 290 15.67 -35.31 -10.39
N THR A 291 16.46 -34.23 -10.32
CA THR A 291 17.48 -33.93 -11.34
C THR A 291 18.63 -34.92 -11.29
N PHE A 292 19.03 -35.41 -10.13
CA PHE A 292 20.06 -36.44 -9.97
C PHE A 292 19.62 -37.80 -10.55
N THR A 293 18.40 -38.23 -10.24
CA THR A 293 17.84 -39.51 -10.76
C THR A 293 17.70 -39.50 -12.28
N ILE A 294 17.27 -38.38 -12.87
CA ILE A 294 17.16 -38.22 -14.34
C ILE A 294 18.52 -37.96 -15.00
N GLY A 295 19.40 -37.19 -14.37
CA GLY A 295 20.66 -36.73 -14.94
C GLY A 295 21.80 -37.75 -14.90
N LEU A 296 21.87 -38.55 -13.82
CA LEU A 296 23.00 -39.45 -13.55
C LEU A 296 22.63 -40.95 -13.57
N LEU A 297 21.52 -41.35 -12.94
CA LEU A 297 21.25 -42.77 -12.67
C LEU A 297 20.65 -43.55 -13.84
N ASN A 298 19.90 -42.91 -14.74
CA ASN A 298 19.17 -43.61 -15.79
C ASN A 298 19.62 -43.18 -17.21
N SER A 299 20.61 -43.88 -17.76
CA SER A 299 21.21 -43.60 -19.08
C SER A 299 20.19 -43.59 -20.23
N ASN A 300 19.15 -44.43 -20.16
CA ASN A 300 18.10 -44.51 -21.16
C ASN A 300 17.13 -43.32 -21.05
N LEU A 301 16.69 -42.97 -19.84
CA LEU A 301 15.86 -41.77 -19.63
C LEU A 301 16.64 -40.50 -19.98
N LYS A 302 17.93 -40.44 -19.65
CA LYS A 302 18.84 -39.33 -20.00
C LYS A 302 18.87 -39.10 -21.51
N ASN A 303 19.15 -40.13 -22.30
CA ASN A 303 19.27 -39.98 -23.76
C ASN A 303 17.94 -39.60 -24.43
N VAL A 304 16.83 -40.18 -23.98
CA VAL A 304 15.49 -39.85 -24.50
C VAL A 304 15.08 -38.43 -24.09
N ALA A 305 15.28 -38.05 -22.83
CA ALA A 305 14.94 -36.71 -22.33
C ALA A 305 15.81 -35.63 -23.00
N TRP A 306 17.12 -35.81 -23.09
CA TRP A 306 18.02 -34.83 -23.71
C TRP A 306 17.75 -34.61 -25.19
N ARG A 307 17.44 -35.68 -25.95
CA ARG A 307 17.08 -35.57 -27.36
C ARG A 307 15.79 -34.77 -27.56
N GLN A 308 14.81 -34.98 -26.66
CA GLN A 308 13.53 -34.28 -26.69
C GLN A 308 13.66 -32.81 -26.24
N ILE A 309 14.43 -32.53 -25.20
CA ILE A 309 14.72 -31.17 -24.72
C ILE A 309 15.44 -30.38 -25.82
N LYS A 310 16.51 -30.93 -26.42
CA LYS A 310 17.28 -30.25 -27.47
C LYS A 310 16.43 -29.87 -28.69
N THR A 311 15.31 -30.55 -28.91
CA THR A 311 14.43 -30.30 -30.06
C THR A 311 13.46 -29.14 -29.84
N ASN A 312 13.04 -28.88 -28.58
CA ASN A 312 11.98 -27.92 -28.23
C ASN A 312 12.38 -26.91 -27.13
N TRP A 313 13.64 -26.88 -26.68
CA TRP A 313 14.08 -26.00 -25.59
C TRP A 313 13.89 -24.52 -25.91
N TYR A 314 14.02 -24.13 -27.18
CA TYR A 314 13.90 -22.73 -27.63
C TYR A 314 12.46 -22.19 -27.47
N THR A 315 11.44 -23.05 -27.38
CA THR A 315 10.03 -22.65 -27.23
C THR A 315 9.85 -21.81 -25.96
N LEU A 316 10.57 -22.15 -24.88
CA LEU A 316 10.49 -21.45 -23.59
C LEU A 316 11.07 -20.01 -23.64
N PRO A 317 12.33 -19.77 -24.04
CA PRO A 317 12.87 -18.41 -24.13
C PRO A 317 12.14 -17.57 -25.18
N ILE A 318 11.70 -18.13 -26.31
CA ILE A 318 10.92 -17.37 -27.29
C ILE A 318 9.56 -16.95 -26.73
N THR A 319 8.87 -17.84 -26.01
CA THR A 319 7.59 -17.49 -25.35
C THR A 319 7.78 -16.34 -24.37
N PHE A 320 8.86 -16.35 -23.59
CA PHE A 320 9.21 -15.26 -22.69
C PHE A 320 9.48 -13.94 -23.43
N LEU A 321 10.25 -13.97 -24.52
CA LEU A 321 10.55 -12.76 -25.30
C LEU A 321 9.31 -12.18 -25.97
N LEU A 322 8.44 -13.02 -26.54
CA LEU A 322 7.21 -12.59 -27.20
C LEU A 322 6.20 -12.03 -26.19
N SER A 323 6.05 -12.69 -25.04
CA SER A 323 5.18 -12.18 -23.98
C SER A 323 5.69 -10.85 -23.43
N SER A 324 6.99 -10.72 -23.18
CA SER A 324 7.63 -9.45 -22.78
C SER A 324 7.42 -8.35 -23.82
N GLY A 325 7.67 -8.64 -25.10
CA GLY A 325 7.41 -7.70 -26.21
C GLY A 325 5.94 -7.28 -26.28
N GLY A 326 5.01 -8.21 -26.03
CA GLY A 326 3.59 -7.92 -25.94
C GLY A 326 3.20 -7.03 -24.76
N PHE A 327 3.87 -7.17 -23.61
CA PHE A 327 3.71 -6.27 -22.46
C PHE A 327 4.21 -4.85 -22.76
N PHE A 328 5.35 -4.70 -23.45
CA PHE A 328 5.83 -3.39 -23.89
C PHE A 328 4.87 -2.74 -24.89
N LEU A 329 4.44 -3.50 -25.91
CA LEU A 329 3.55 -3.01 -26.94
C LEU A 329 2.17 -2.65 -26.39
N GLY A 330 1.61 -3.47 -25.50
CA GLY A 330 0.31 -3.18 -24.89
C GLY A 330 0.29 -1.94 -24.03
N LYS A 331 1.37 -1.67 -23.30
CA LYS A 331 1.53 -0.39 -22.60
C LYS A 331 1.61 0.78 -23.57
N ALA A 332 2.40 0.65 -24.65
CA ALA A 332 2.55 1.70 -25.65
C ALA A 332 1.22 2.04 -26.34
N ILE A 333 0.44 1.02 -26.72
CA ILE A 333 -0.88 1.20 -27.34
C ILE A 333 -1.84 1.89 -26.36
N TYR A 334 -1.88 1.48 -25.08
CA TYR A 334 -2.76 2.11 -24.10
C TYR A 334 -2.44 3.60 -23.94
N LEU A 335 -1.15 3.93 -23.77
CA LEU A 335 -0.71 5.31 -23.61
C LEU A 335 -0.98 6.16 -24.86
N PHE A 336 -0.92 5.56 -26.05
CA PHE A 336 -1.23 6.25 -27.31
C PHE A 336 -2.73 6.60 -27.41
N PHE A 337 -3.64 5.69 -27.08
CA PHE A 337 -5.09 5.91 -27.22
C PHE A 337 -5.76 6.55 -26.00
N SER A 338 -5.21 6.42 -24.80
CA SER A 338 -5.85 6.81 -23.54
C SER A 338 -5.01 7.76 -22.68
N SER A 339 -4.25 8.65 -23.31
CA SER A 339 -3.37 9.62 -22.63
C SER A 339 -4.07 10.55 -21.63
N ARG A 340 -5.41 10.63 -21.66
CA ARG A 340 -6.24 11.50 -20.80
C ARG A 340 -7.07 10.77 -19.74
N ALA A 341 -7.05 9.43 -19.69
CA ALA A 341 -7.75 8.74 -18.62
C ALA A 341 -7.03 9.02 -17.28
N GLY A 342 -7.78 9.36 -16.23
CA GLY A 342 -7.28 9.51 -14.87
C GLY A 342 -7.78 8.38 -13.99
N GLY A 343 -7.05 8.06 -12.92
CA GLY A 343 -7.53 7.16 -11.86
C GLY A 343 -7.33 5.65 -12.10
N MET A 344 -8.09 4.81 -11.37
CA MET A 344 -7.98 3.33 -11.39
C MET A 344 -8.12 2.72 -12.80
N GLY A 345 -8.96 3.30 -13.66
CA GLY A 345 -9.15 2.83 -15.03
C GLY A 345 -7.86 2.82 -15.87
N THR A 346 -6.90 3.71 -15.57
CA THR A 346 -5.59 3.70 -16.25
C THR A 346 -4.74 2.52 -15.88
N VAL A 347 -4.59 2.27 -14.58
CA VAL A 347 -3.72 1.23 -14.04
C VAL A 347 -4.18 -0.14 -14.54
N TYR A 348 -5.47 -0.44 -14.34
CA TYR A 348 -6.02 -1.72 -14.76
C TYR A 348 -6.14 -1.81 -16.27
N GLY A 349 -6.49 -0.72 -16.97
CA GLY A 349 -6.53 -0.68 -18.43
C GLY A 349 -5.18 -1.01 -19.07
N ILE A 350 -4.08 -0.46 -18.54
CA ILE A 350 -2.72 -0.80 -18.98
C ILE A 350 -2.46 -2.29 -18.76
N PHE A 351 -2.62 -2.79 -17.53
CA PHE A 351 -2.33 -4.18 -17.20
C PHE A 351 -3.13 -5.17 -18.05
N ILE A 352 -4.39 -4.86 -18.26
CA ILE A 352 -5.31 -5.60 -19.11
C ILE A 352 -4.81 -5.68 -20.55
N LEU A 353 -4.47 -4.53 -21.14
CA LEU A 353 -4.05 -4.46 -22.54
C LEU A 353 -2.69 -5.17 -22.75
N GLN A 354 -1.81 -5.11 -21.76
CA GLN A 354 -0.56 -5.86 -21.73
C GLN A 354 -0.77 -7.37 -21.77
N ILE A 355 -1.64 -7.90 -20.90
CA ILE A 355 -1.97 -9.33 -20.87
C ILE A 355 -2.56 -9.78 -22.21
N LEU A 356 -3.43 -8.96 -22.80
CA LEU A 356 -4.08 -9.23 -24.08
C LEU A 356 -3.11 -9.39 -25.25
N ILE A 357 -2.22 -8.40 -25.43
CA ILE A 357 -1.31 -8.39 -26.56
C ILE A 357 -0.23 -9.46 -26.37
N SER A 358 0.23 -9.65 -25.13
CA SER A 358 1.11 -10.76 -24.77
C SER A 358 0.49 -12.12 -25.09
N SER A 359 -0.76 -12.35 -24.69
CA SER A 359 -1.44 -13.63 -24.97
C SER A 359 -1.71 -13.83 -26.46
N LEU A 360 -1.97 -12.77 -27.22
CA LEU A 360 -2.11 -12.81 -28.67
C LEU A 360 -0.80 -13.23 -29.35
N PHE A 361 0.33 -12.60 -29.01
CA PHE A 361 1.63 -12.96 -29.57
C PHE A 361 2.03 -14.40 -29.27
N VAL A 362 1.87 -14.82 -28.00
CA VAL A 362 2.19 -16.19 -27.60
C VAL A 362 1.28 -17.21 -28.30
N SER A 363 -0.02 -16.94 -28.39
CA SER A 363 -0.97 -17.84 -29.06
C SER A 363 -0.67 -17.96 -30.55
N LEU A 364 -0.34 -16.85 -31.22
CA LEU A 364 0.03 -16.83 -32.63
C LEU A 364 1.32 -17.63 -32.87
N PHE A 365 2.33 -17.48 -31.98
CA PHE A 365 3.54 -18.28 -32.02
C PHE A 365 3.27 -19.78 -31.86
N PHE A 366 2.47 -20.18 -30.86
CA PHE A 366 2.12 -21.59 -30.67
C PHE A 366 1.35 -22.17 -31.86
N LEU A 367 0.49 -21.39 -32.50
CA LEU A 367 -0.22 -21.80 -33.71
C LEU A 367 0.74 -21.98 -34.89
N LEU A 368 1.68 -21.05 -35.09
CA LEU A 368 2.73 -21.17 -36.11
C LEU A 368 3.56 -22.43 -35.86
N GLU A 369 3.94 -22.67 -34.61
CA GLU A 369 4.73 -23.84 -34.24
C GLU A 369 3.97 -25.14 -34.45
N LEU A 370 2.67 -25.17 -34.17
CA LEU A 370 1.79 -26.30 -34.50
C LEU A 370 1.53 -26.45 -36.00
N PHE A 371 1.63 -25.38 -36.78
CA PHE A 371 1.50 -25.44 -38.23
C PHE A 371 2.76 -26.06 -38.86
N PHE A 372 3.95 -25.58 -38.46
CA PHE A 372 5.23 -26.06 -38.97
C PHE A 372 5.63 -27.43 -38.43
N ARG A 373 5.29 -27.77 -37.18
CA ARG A 373 5.63 -29.07 -36.57
C ARG A 373 4.44 -30.03 -36.60
N ARG A 374 4.65 -31.21 -37.21
CA ARG A 374 3.59 -32.23 -37.39
C ARG A 374 3.13 -32.82 -36.04
N THR A 375 4.03 -33.02 -35.08
CA THR A 375 3.71 -33.52 -33.73
C THR A 375 4.68 -33.01 -32.66
N TYR A 376 4.12 -32.63 -31.52
CA TYR A 376 4.86 -32.46 -30.27
C TYR A 376 4.91 -33.79 -29.52
N GLY A 377 6.10 -34.19 -29.06
CA GLY A 377 6.20 -35.30 -28.13
C GLY A 377 5.61 -34.91 -26.78
N GLU A 378 4.65 -35.67 -26.24
CA GLU A 378 3.98 -35.36 -24.96
C GLU A 378 4.99 -35.14 -23.83
N ARG A 379 6.02 -35.99 -23.74
CA ARG A 379 7.11 -35.87 -22.76
C ARG A 379 7.90 -34.56 -22.87
N SER A 380 8.07 -34.02 -24.07
CA SER A 380 8.80 -32.74 -24.23
C SER A 380 8.02 -31.56 -23.64
N LEU A 381 6.70 -31.57 -23.75
CA LEU A 381 5.83 -30.56 -23.14
C LEU A 381 5.80 -30.70 -21.62
N ASP A 382 5.79 -31.93 -21.10
CA ASP A 382 5.89 -32.20 -19.66
C ASP A 382 7.18 -31.60 -19.08
N PHE A 383 8.32 -31.77 -19.77
CA PHE A 383 9.59 -31.16 -19.36
C PHE A 383 9.56 -29.63 -19.41
N LEU A 384 8.99 -29.01 -20.45
CA LEU A 384 8.91 -27.55 -20.57
C LEU A 384 8.02 -26.93 -19.47
N ILE A 385 6.89 -27.56 -19.16
CA ILE A 385 6.00 -27.14 -18.07
C ILE A 385 6.72 -27.23 -16.72
N MET A 386 7.47 -28.32 -16.49
CA MET A 386 8.21 -28.51 -15.25
C MET A 386 9.36 -27.51 -15.10
N ILE A 387 10.18 -27.33 -16.14
CA ILE A 387 11.30 -26.37 -16.14
C ILE A 387 10.78 -24.95 -15.93
N SER A 388 9.74 -24.53 -16.66
CA SER A 388 9.15 -23.19 -16.47
C SER A 388 8.63 -23.00 -15.05
N SER A 389 7.98 -24.01 -14.45
CA SER A 389 7.48 -23.94 -13.07
C SER A 389 8.60 -23.85 -12.04
N PHE A 390 9.67 -24.63 -12.17
CA PHE A 390 10.83 -24.56 -11.27
C PHE A 390 11.59 -23.24 -11.38
N VAL A 391 11.89 -22.79 -12.61
CA VAL A 391 12.57 -21.51 -12.84
C VAL A 391 11.77 -20.38 -12.22
N ASN A 392 10.46 -20.35 -12.45
CA ASN A 392 9.56 -19.35 -11.91
C ASN A 392 9.54 -19.40 -10.36
N GLN A 393 9.35 -20.57 -9.77
CA GLN A 393 9.33 -20.74 -8.31
C GLN A 393 10.62 -20.27 -7.63
N TYR A 394 11.79 -20.65 -8.15
CA TYR A 394 13.07 -20.26 -7.55
C TYR A 394 13.39 -18.78 -7.79
N LEU A 395 13.09 -18.26 -8.97
CA LEU A 395 13.35 -16.86 -9.29
C LEU A 395 12.50 -15.93 -8.42
N PHE A 396 11.21 -16.21 -8.21
CA PHE A 396 10.38 -15.38 -7.34
C PHE A 396 10.71 -15.53 -5.86
N CYS A 397 11.23 -16.70 -5.44
CA CYS A 397 11.79 -16.86 -4.11
C CYS A 397 12.99 -15.94 -3.85
N LEU A 398 13.80 -15.62 -4.87
CA LEU A 398 14.91 -14.66 -4.74
C LEU A 398 14.42 -13.22 -4.54
N PHE A 399 13.28 -12.85 -5.12
CA PHE A 399 12.68 -11.53 -4.93
C PHE A 399 12.01 -11.38 -3.56
N ASP A 400 11.21 -12.38 -3.16
CA ASP A 400 10.59 -12.43 -1.85
C ASP A 400 10.24 -13.87 -1.45
N ILE A 401 10.78 -14.32 -0.32
CA ILE A 401 10.55 -15.65 0.24
C ILE A 401 9.06 -15.88 0.51
N SER A 402 8.30 -14.86 0.89
CA SER A 402 6.88 -15.00 1.20
C SER A 402 6.02 -15.37 -0.03
N LEU A 403 6.50 -15.15 -1.26
CA LEU A 403 5.81 -15.58 -2.49
C LEU A 403 5.98 -17.08 -2.78
N TYR A 404 6.90 -17.74 -2.09
CA TYR A 404 7.26 -19.12 -2.37
C TYR A 404 6.08 -20.12 -2.25
N PRO A 405 5.23 -20.10 -1.20
CA PRO A 405 4.11 -21.04 -1.08
C PRO A 405 3.12 -20.97 -2.25
N PHE A 406 2.98 -19.78 -2.83
CA PHE A 406 2.13 -19.54 -3.98
C PHE A 406 2.67 -20.23 -5.25
N PHE A 407 3.95 -20.04 -5.54
CA PHE A 407 4.58 -20.68 -6.69
C PHE A 407 4.76 -22.19 -6.49
N LEU A 408 4.88 -22.65 -5.25
CA LEU A 408 4.83 -24.07 -4.92
C LEU A 408 3.47 -24.68 -5.31
N LEU A 409 2.36 -24.03 -4.97
CA LEU A 409 1.03 -24.50 -5.36
C LEU A 409 0.86 -24.55 -6.89
N LEU A 410 1.38 -23.55 -7.59
CA LEU A 410 1.40 -23.53 -9.06
C LEU A 410 2.22 -24.69 -9.64
N CYS A 411 3.39 -24.98 -9.04
CA CYS A 411 4.21 -26.12 -9.41
C CYS A 411 3.49 -27.46 -9.17
N LEU A 412 2.79 -27.61 -8.03
CA LEU A 412 1.99 -28.81 -7.74
C LEU A 412 0.87 -29.02 -8.76
N LEU A 413 0.18 -27.96 -9.18
CA LEU A 413 -0.83 -28.05 -10.24
C LEU A 413 -0.23 -28.41 -11.60
N ALA A 414 0.95 -27.88 -11.92
CA ALA A 414 1.68 -28.23 -13.13
C ALA A 414 2.09 -29.72 -13.12
N ILE A 415 2.57 -30.25 -11.99
CA ILE A 415 2.87 -31.68 -11.81
C ILE A 415 1.60 -32.52 -11.95
N LEU A 416 0.49 -32.09 -11.33
CA LEU A 416 -0.80 -32.77 -11.45
C LEU A 416 -1.28 -32.79 -12.92
N ALA A 417 -1.01 -31.73 -13.69
CA ALA A 417 -1.28 -31.70 -15.13
C ALA A 417 -0.44 -32.71 -15.91
N ILE A 418 0.79 -32.99 -15.49
CA ILE A 418 1.63 -34.04 -16.11
C ILE A 418 1.05 -35.43 -15.84
N ILE A 419 0.59 -35.69 -14.61
CA ILE A 419 0.04 -36.98 -14.20
C ILE A 419 -1.32 -37.26 -14.88
N LEU A 420 -2.20 -36.26 -14.93
CA LEU A 420 -3.56 -36.40 -15.44
C LEU A 420 -3.61 -36.25 -16.96
N LYS A 421 -3.59 -37.36 -17.70
CA LYS A 421 -3.55 -37.37 -19.18
C LYS A 421 -4.87 -37.02 -19.90
N ARG A 422 -5.95 -36.68 -19.19
CA ARG A 422 -7.26 -36.41 -19.81
C ARG A 422 -7.33 -34.95 -20.31
N ASN A 423 -7.81 -34.73 -21.54
CA ASN A 423 -7.85 -33.36 -22.11
C ASN A 423 -8.68 -32.37 -21.27
N TRP A 424 -9.83 -32.80 -20.74
CA TRP A 424 -10.66 -31.93 -19.89
C TRP A 424 -10.00 -31.58 -18.55
N THR A 425 -9.15 -32.46 -18.00
CA THR A 425 -8.43 -32.15 -16.74
C THR A 425 -7.41 -31.04 -16.94
N HIS A 426 -6.80 -30.91 -18.13
CA HIS A 426 -5.90 -29.78 -18.41
C HIS A 426 -6.62 -28.43 -18.44
N ILE A 427 -7.86 -28.38 -18.95
CA ILE A 427 -8.68 -27.15 -18.93
C ILE A 427 -9.05 -26.79 -17.49
N VAL A 428 -9.47 -27.77 -16.69
CA VAL A 428 -9.79 -27.55 -15.26
C VAL A 428 -8.56 -27.06 -14.49
N LEU A 429 -7.40 -27.68 -14.69
CA LEU A 429 -6.15 -27.27 -14.03
C LEU A 429 -5.70 -25.87 -14.48
N PHE A 430 -5.91 -25.52 -15.74
CA PHE A 430 -5.67 -24.16 -16.24
C PHE A 430 -6.54 -23.11 -15.55
N ILE A 431 -7.84 -23.37 -15.41
CA ILE A 431 -8.73 -22.50 -14.65
C ILE A 431 -8.29 -22.42 -13.19
N LEU A 432 -7.90 -23.54 -12.58
CA LEU A 432 -7.45 -23.58 -11.19
C LEU A 432 -6.16 -22.78 -10.96
N THR A 433 -5.22 -22.81 -11.91
CA THR A 433 -4.01 -21.96 -11.84
C THR A 433 -4.34 -20.48 -11.89
N ILE A 434 -5.36 -20.06 -12.66
CA ILE A 434 -5.80 -18.65 -12.69
C ILE A 434 -6.51 -18.29 -11.39
N LEU A 435 -7.32 -19.20 -10.84
CA LEU A 435 -8.08 -18.99 -9.61
C LEU A 435 -7.17 -18.66 -8.42
N ILE A 436 -5.96 -19.22 -8.39
CA ILE A 436 -4.95 -18.93 -7.37
C ILE A 436 -4.57 -17.44 -7.32
N PHE A 437 -4.62 -16.71 -8.45
CA PHE A 437 -4.27 -15.29 -8.53
C PHE A 437 -5.42 -14.34 -8.14
N ILE A 438 -6.67 -14.80 -8.21
CA ILE A 438 -7.86 -13.94 -7.97
C ILE A 438 -7.80 -13.22 -6.61
N PRO A 439 -7.48 -13.89 -5.49
CA PRO A 439 -7.46 -13.19 -4.21
C PRO A 439 -6.40 -12.09 -4.10
N TYR A 440 -5.31 -12.22 -4.86
CA TYR A 440 -4.23 -11.23 -4.91
C TYR A 440 -4.64 -10.01 -5.72
N ILE A 441 -5.35 -10.22 -6.84
CA ILE A 441 -5.91 -9.13 -7.64
C ILE A 441 -6.95 -8.36 -6.81
N ILE A 442 -7.80 -9.07 -6.05
CA ILE A 442 -8.76 -8.43 -5.12
C ILE A 442 -8.03 -7.67 -4.01
N GLY A 443 -6.95 -8.23 -3.47
CA GLY A 443 -6.11 -7.58 -2.45
C GLY A 443 -5.47 -6.30 -2.97
N LEU A 444 -4.84 -6.36 -4.15
CA LEU A 444 -4.25 -5.20 -4.80
C LEU A 444 -5.30 -4.11 -5.07
N TYR A 445 -6.50 -4.50 -5.49
CA TYR A 445 -7.59 -3.58 -5.75
C TYR A 445 -8.11 -2.87 -4.49
N LYS A 446 -8.32 -3.62 -3.40
CA LYS A 446 -8.94 -3.07 -2.18
C LYS A 446 -8.00 -2.28 -1.29
N PHE A 447 -6.73 -2.69 -1.21
CA PHE A 447 -5.83 -2.20 -0.16
C PHE A 447 -4.68 -1.34 -0.69
N SER A 448 -4.42 -1.33 -2.00
CA SER A 448 -3.28 -0.59 -2.53
C SER A 448 -3.59 0.88 -2.79
N ASP A 449 -2.59 1.72 -2.55
CA ASP A 449 -2.61 3.11 -2.98
C ASP A 449 -2.49 3.23 -4.50
N LEU A 450 -3.42 3.98 -5.08
CA LEU A 450 -3.56 4.11 -6.52
C LEU A 450 -2.36 4.80 -7.18
N PHE A 451 -1.76 5.77 -6.50
CA PHE A 451 -0.59 6.48 -7.02
C PHE A 451 0.60 5.53 -7.10
N SER A 452 0.82 4.76 -6.04
CA SER A 452 1.89 3.75 -5.98
C SER A 452 1.70 2.65 -7.02
N LEU A 453 0.47 2.15 -7.20
CA LEU A 453 0.14 1.22 -8.29
C LEU A 453 0.39 1.83 -9.68
N ARG A 454 -0.06 3.06 -9.90
CA ARG A 454 0.15 3.76 -11.17
C ARG A 454 1.64 3.93 -11.45
N GLN A 455 2.42 4.36 -10.46
CA GLN A 455 3.86 4.45 -10.58
C GLN A 455 4.46 3.09 -10.89
N PHE A 456 4.04 2.02 -10.22
CA PHE A 456 4.51 0.66 -10.53
C PHE A 456 4.34 0.37 -12.02
N PHE A 457 3.12 0.29 -12.54
CA PHE A 457 2.86 -0.06 -13.95
C PHE A 457 3.46 0.94 -14.97
N LEU A 458 3.68 2.21 -14.59
CA LEU A 458 4.29 3.21 -15.45
C LEU A 458 5.83 3.20 -15.41
N SER A 459 6.48 2.87 -14.31
CA SER A 459 7.86 3.31 -14.04
C SER A 459 8.98 2.35 -14.44
N SER A 460 8.75 1.06 -14.74
CA SER A 460 9.91 0.16 -14.93
C SER A 460 9.85 -0.85 -16.07
N TRP A 461 10.99 -0.97 -16.75
CA TRP A 461 11.30 -2.02 -17.73
C TRP A 461 11.35 -3.41 -17.07
N LEU A 462 11.84 -3.49 -15.81
CA LEU A 462 11.92 -4.72 -15.03
C LEU A 462 10.55 -5.35 -14.83
N GLN A 463 9.52 -4.58 -14.51
CA GLN A 463 8.18 -5.13 -14.29
C GLN A 463 7.55 -5.70 -15.56
N ASN A 464 7.80 -5.05 -16.70
CA ASN A 464 7.39 -5.56 -18.01
C ASN A 464 8.09 -6.86 -18.39
N LEU A 465 9.15 -7.27 -17.68
CA LEU A 465 9.79 -8.58 -17.79
C LEU A 465 9.31 -9.55 -16.69
N SER A 466 9.12 -9.06 -15.46
CA SER A 466 8.72 -9.88 -14.31
C SER A 466 7.35 -10.51 -14.48
N ILE A 467 6.32 -9.75 -14.93
CA ILE A 467 4.96 -10.29 -15.07
C ILE A 467 4.87 -11.37 -16.16
N PRO A 468 5.44 -11.21 -17.37
CA PRO A 468 5.51 -12.30 -18.34
C PRO A 468 6.17 -13.56 -17.79
N LEU A 469 7.19 -13.40 -16.95
CA LEU A 469 7.87 -14.52 -16.31
C LEU A 469 6.96 -15.26 -15.33
N ILE A 470 6.13 -14.54 -14.55
CA ILE A 470 5.05 -15.10 -13.73
C ILE A 470 4.08 -15.93 -14.58
N LEU A 471 3.72 -15.42 -15.76
CA LEU A 471 2.76 -16.04 -16.68
C LEU A 471 3.34 -17.19 -17.51
N LEU A 472 4.66 -17.41 -17.50
CA LEU A 472 5.30 -18.40 -18.36
C LEU A 472 4.76 -19.84 -18.19
N PRO A 473 4.55 -20.36 -16.96
CA PRO A 473 3.96 -21.70 -16.78
C PRO A 473 2.54 -21.80 -17.34
N PHE A 474 1.76 -20.71 -17.31
CA PHE A 474 0.42 -20.65 -17.89
C PHE A 474 0.45 -20.80 -19.39
N TYR A 475 1.37 -20.10 -20.05
CA TYR A 475 1.55 -20.21 -21.48
C TYR A 475 1.97 -21.63 -21.88
N MET A 476 2.85 -22.29 -21.10
CA MET A 476 3.21 -23.68 -21.37
C MET A 476 2.02 -24.65 -21.19
N MET A 477 1.15 -24.39 -20.21
CA MET A 477 -0.07 -25.19 -20.04
C MET A 477 -1.10 -24.91 -21.16
N LEU A 478 -1.15 -23.69 -21.67
CA LEU A 478 -1.95 -23.34 -22.86
C LEU A 478 -1.47 -24.10 -24.10
N LEU A 479 -0.15 -24.19 -24.32
CA LEU A 479 0.43 -24.99 -25.41
C LEU A 479 0.03 -26.47 -25.31
N ARG A 480 -0.03 -27.03 -24.09
CA ARG A 480 -0.53 -28.39 -23.85
C ARG A 480 -1.99 -28.55 -24.26
N ILE A 481 -2.84 -27.57 -23.94
CA ILE A 481 -4.25 -27.57 -24.37
C ILE A 481 -4.35 -27.52 -25.90
N PHE A 482 -3.52 -26.72 -26.57
CA PHE A 482 -3.53 -26.60 -28.03
C PHE A 482 -3.10 -27.89 -28.71
N THR A 483 -2.02 -28.51 -28.23
CA THR A 483 -1.53 -29.80 -28.75
C THR A 483 -2.53 -30.93 -28.55
N ALA A 484 -3.20 -30.98 -27.38
CA ALA A 484 -4.26 -31.94 -27.09
C ALA A 484 -5.50 -31.77 -28.00
N THR A 485 -5.82 -30.52 -28.37
CA THR A 485 -6.95 -30.20 -29.25
C THR A 485 -6.65 -30.54 -30.72
N LYS A 486 -5.41 -30.30 -31.18
CA LYS A 486 -4.94 -30.67 -32.52
C LYS A 486 -5.06 -32.17 -32.82
N LYS A 487 -4.86 -33.04 -31.81
CA LYS A 487 -5.04 -34.50 -31.98
C LYS A 487 -6.49 -34.90 -32.31
N ARG A 488 -7.48 -34.05 -31.97
CA ARG A 488 -8.90 -34.39 -32.05
C ARG A 488 -9.62 -33.77 -33.26
N PHE A 489 -9.07 -32.71 -33.86
CA PHE A 489 -9.71 -31.95 -34.94
C PHE A 489 -8.72 -31.66 -36.09
N THR A 490 -9.26 -31.47 -37.30
CA THR A 490 -8.48 -31.12 -38.50
C THR A 490 -7.86 -29.72 -38.38
N GLN A 491 -6.65 -29.51 -38.91
CA GLN A 491 -5.83 -28.28 -38.73
C GLN A 491 -6.60 -26.96 -38.94
N LYS A 492 -7.47 -26.85 -39.96
CA LYS A 492 -8.27 -25.63 -40.24
C LYS A 492 -9.35 -25.36 -39.18
N LYS A 493 -10.00 -26.40 -38.65
CA LYS A 493 -11.02 -26.27 -37.59
C LYS A 493 -10.38 -25.99 -36.23
N VAL A 494 -9.20 -26.58 -35.96
CA VAL A 494 -8.39 -26.33 -34.76
C VAL A 494 -7.98 -24.85 -34.69
N PHE A 495 -7.51 -24.27 -35.80
CA PHE A 495 -7.12 -22.86 -35.87
C PHE A 495 -8.27 -21.93 -35.47
N PHE A 496 -9.45 -22.09 -36.09
CA PHE A 496 -10.59 -21.22 -35.82
C PHE A 496 -11.13 -21.41 -34.39
N ILE A 497 -11.24 -22.65 -33.90
CA ILE A 497 -11.73 -22.96 -32.56
C ILE A 497 -10.76 -22.46 -31.49
N ILE A 498 -9.45 -22.59 -31.69
CA ILE A 498 -8.45 -22.17 -30.71
C ILE A 498 -8.32 -20.64 -30.68
N VAL A 499 -8.23 -19.97 -31.83
CA VAL A 499 -8.16 -18.50 -31.89
C VAL A 499 -9.44 -17.89 -31.30
N SER A 500 -10.62 -18.39 -31.68
CA SER A 500 -11.88 -17.90 -31.13
C SER A 500 -12.07 -18.24 -29.65
N ALA A 501 -11.72 -19.44 -29.19
CA ALA A 501 -11.86 -19.80 -27.77
C ALA A 501 -10.86 -19.05 -26.88
N THR A 502 -9.64 -18.81 -27.37
CA THR A 502 -8.65 -18.02 -26.63
C THR A 502 -9.07 -16.55 -26.60
N TYR A 503 -9.55 -16.00 -27.72
CA TYR A 503 -10.07 -14.64 -27.79
C TYR A 503 -11.33 -14.46 -26.94
N VAL A 504 -12.29 -15.39 -26.99
CA VAL A 504 -13.53 -15.35 -26.19
C VAL A 504 -13.24 -15.56 -24.71
N PHE A 505 -12.34 -16.48 -24.33
CA PHE A 505 -11.97 -16.69 -22.93
C PHE A 505 -11.27 -15.46 -22.35
N PHE A 506 -10.29 -14.90 -23.06
CA PHE A 506 -9.64 -13.67 -22.63
C PHE A 506 -10.64 -12.52 -22.60
N PHE A 507 -11.48 -12.34 -23.63
CA PHE A 507 -12.53 -11.31 -23.69
C PHE A 507 -13.56 -11.45 -22.54
N LEU A 508 -13.87 -12.67 -22.11
CA LEU A 508 -14.81 -12.92 -21.01
C LEU A 508 -14.15 -12.66 -19.65
N VAL A 509 -12.88 -13.05 -19.47
CA VAL A 509 -12.09 -12.66 -18.29
C VAL A 509 -11.92 -11.13 -18.22
N LEU A 510 -11.71 -10.49 -19.37
CA LEU A 510 -11.66 -9.03 -19.57
C LEU A 510 -12.96 -8.33 -19.23
N PHE A 511 -14.08 -8.86 -19.71
CA PHE A 511 -15.40 -8.30 -19.47
C PHE A 511 -15.76 -8.43 -17.99
N VAL A 512 -15.46 -9.57 -17.36
CA VAL A 512 -15.66 -9.79 -15.93
C VAL A 512 -14.76 -8.87 -15.10
N LEU A 513 -13.48 -8.72 -15.45
CA LEU A 513 -12.58 -7.79 -14.77
C LEU A 513 -13.04 -6.34 -14.94
N ASN A 514 -13.40 -5.89 -16.14
CA ASN A 514 -13.91 -4.54 -16.36
C ASN A 514 -15.26 -4.31 -15.65
N ALA A 515 -16.19 -5.28 -15.68
CA ALA A 515 -17.48 -5.15 -14.98
C ALA A 515 -17.30 -5.06 -13.47
N ILE A 516 -16.42 -5.89 -12.88
CA ILE A 516 -16.07 -5.80 -11.45
C ILE A 516 -15.37 -4.47 -11.13
N LEU A 517 -14.53 -3.96 -12.03
CA LEU A 517 -13.76 -2.72 -11.81
C LEU A 517 -14.58 -1.44 -12.03
N PHE A 518 -15.60 -1.46 -12.89
CA PHE A 518 -16.52 -0.33 -13.11
C PHE A 518 -17.69 -0.30 -12.11
N SER A 519 -18.11 -1.45 -11.57
CA SER A 519 -19.19 -1.51 -10.56
C SER A 519 -18.75 -1.10 -9.16
N TYR A 520 -17.45 -0.98 -8.89
CA TYR A 520 -16.95 -0.40 -7.66
C TYR A 520 -16.46 1.02 -7.98
N GLU A 521 -17.19 2.03 -7.49
CA GLU A 521 -16.78 3.42 -7.68
C GLU A 521 -15.36 3.61 -7.15
N PRO A 522 -14.48 4.29 -7.92
CA PRO A 522 -13.19 4.67 -7.40
C PRO A 522 -13.42 5.56 -6.18
N VAL A 523 -12.80 5.21 -5.04
CA VAL A 523 -12.65 6.13 -3.92
C VAL A 523 -11.95 7.37 -4.49
N LYS A 524 -12.72 8.42 -4.74
CA LYS A 524 -12.21 9.71 -5.14
C LYS A 524 -11.37 10.20 -3.97
N LYS A 525 -10.04 10.07 -4.04
CA LYS A 525 -9.20 11.08 -3.40
C LYS A 525 -9.52 12.35 -4.17
N GLU A 526 -10.38 13.17 -3.59
CA GLU A 526 -10.62 14.52 -4.08
C GLU A 526 -9.27 15.20 -4.16
N ASN A 527 -8.79 15.42 -5.39
CA ASN A 527 -7.74 16.41 -5.58
C ASN A 527 -8.39 17.71 -5.15
N ILE A 528 -7.96 18.26 -4.02
CA ILE A 528 -8.40 19.55 -3.56
C ILE A 528 -8.02 20.56 -4.66
N ILE A 529 -9.00 21.02 -5.41
CA ILE A 529 -8.81 22.05 -6.42
C ILE A 529 -8.78 23.37 -5.65
N THR A 530 -7.60 23.99 -5.58
CA THR A 530 -7.45 25.33 -5.02
C THR A 530 -7.73 26.36 -6.09
N GLU A 531 -8.71 27.23 -5.86
CA GLU A 531 -8.92 28.42 -6.68
C GLU A 531 -7.99 29.55 -6.19
N ASN A 532 -7.24 30.18 -7.10
CA ASN A 532 -6.30 31.25 -6.77
C ASN A 532 -7.05 32.58 -6.60
N ILE A 533 -6.90 33.23 -5.45
CA ILE A 533 -7.44 34.55 -5.16
C ILE A 533 -6.29 35.52 -4.88
N ARG A 534 -6.43 36.79 -5.28
CA ARG A 534 -5.46 37.84 -4.92
C ARG A 534 -5.53 38.13 -3.42
N ALA A 535 -4.37 38.21 -2.77
CA ALA A 535 -4.28 38.60 -1.37
C ALA A 535 -4.79 40.02 -1.15
N ASP A 536 -5.89 40.14 -0.41
CA ASP A 536 -6.37 41.40 0.14
C ASP A 536 -5.87 41.58 1.59
N ASP A 537 -5.75 42.82 2.04
CA ASP A 537 -5.32 43.17 3.42
C ASP A 537 -6.31 42.67 4.48
N SER A 538 -7.56 42.39 4.09
CA SER A 538 -8.57 41.74 4.95
C SER A 538 -8.28 40.25 5.21
N LEU A 539 -7.54 39.58 4.32
CA LEU A 539 -7.24 38.15 4.39
C LEU A 539 -5.85 37.87 4.95
N LEU A 540 -4.86 38.67 4.53
CA LEU A 540 -3.47 38.54 4.96
C LEU A 540 -2.80 39.90 5.08
N LYS A 541 -2.36 40.22 6.31
CA LYS A 541 -1.52 41.38 6.58
C LYS A 541 -0.11 40.91 6.94
N VAL A 542 0.88 41.43 6.21
CA VAL A 542 2.31 41.14 6.40
C VAL A 542 3.00 42.44 6.77
N SER A 543 3.67 42.47 7.91
CA SER A 543 4.50 43.60 8.34
C SER A 543 5.87 43.11 8.80
N TYR A 544 6.88 43.97 8.70
CA TYR A 544 8.22 43.67 9.18
C TYR A 544 8.84 44.86 9.90
N SER A 545 9.74 44.57 10.83
CA SER A 545 10.60 45.54 11.49
C SER A 545 12.04 45.02 11.53
N ASP A 546 12.99 45.93 11.29
CA ASP A 546 14.41 45.62 11.26
C ASP A 546 15.11 46.30 12.43
N ARG A 547 15.94 45.53 13.15
CA ARG A 547 16.84 46.04 14.18
C ARG A 547 18.27 45.63 13.85
N LYS A 548 19.14 46.61 13.67
CA LYS A 548 20.57 46.34 13.42
C LYS A 548 21.26 45.99 14.74
N VAL A 549 21.93 44.84 14.77
CA VAL A 549 22.71 44.36 15.91
C VAL A 549 24.09 43.93 15.40
N PHE A 550 25.11 44.74 15.69
CA PHE A 550 26.45 44.60 15.11
C PHE A 550 26.46 44.59 13.57
N SER A 551 26.98 43.51 12.96
CA SER A 551 26.99 43.29 11.51
C SER A 551 25.68 42.70 10.96
N ASP A 552 24.80 42.21 11.83
CA ASP A 552 23.60 41.49 11.44
C ASP A 552 22.36 42.39 11.57
N ILE A 553 21.36 42.08 10.76
CA ILE A 553 20.02 42.66 10.83
C ILE A 553 19.11 41.59 11.43
N ILE A 554 18.56 41.88 12.60
CA ILE A 554 17.48 41.08 13.18
C ILE A 554 16.18 41.59 12.60
N ARG A 555 15.50 40.75 11.83
CA ARG A 555 14.21 41.05 11.21
C ARG A 555 13.11 40.31 11.93
N THR A 556 12.08 41.04 12.36
CA THR A 556 10.85 40.48 12.91
C THR A 556 9.73 40.66 11.89
N ILE A 557 9.07 39.56 11.52
CA ILE A 557 7.93 39.54 10.59
C ILE A 557 6.69 39.16 11.38
N ASN A 558 5.63 39.97 11.25
CA ASN A 558 4.31 39.67 11.78
C ASN A 558 3.36 39.35 10.63
N LEU A 559 2.76 38.17 10.69
CA LEU A 559 1.67 37.73 9.81
C LEU A 559 0.38 37.72 10.62
N ASP A 560 -0.64 38.39 10.12
CA ASP A 560 -1.98 38.43 10.70
C ASP A 560 -2.99 37.97 9.65
N PHE A 561 -3.70 36.88 9.97
CA PHE A 561 -4.65 36.21 9.09
C PHE A 561 -6.09 36.54 9.53
N GLY A 562 -6.90 37.05 8.60
CA GLY A 562 -8.31 37.41 8.89
C GLY A 562 -9.17 36.21 9.32
N LYS A 563 -8.85 35.01 8.85
CA LYS A 563 -9.44 33.72 9.26
C LYS A 563 -8.31 32.74 9.58
N GLN A 564 -8.58 31.73 10.42
CA GLN A 564 -7.59 30.70 10.70
C GLN A 564 -7.25 29.94 9.41
N PRO A 565 -5.98 29.93 8.99
CA PRO A 565 -5.57 29.23 7.77
C PRO A 565 -5.57 27.71 7.98
N GLU A 566 -5.85 26.94 6.94
CA GLU A 566 -5.66 25.49 6.95
C GLU A 566 -4.18 25.14 6.79
N SER A 567 -3.47 25.82 5.88
CA SER A 567 -2.05 25.63 5.60
C SER A 567 -1.37 26.96 5.27
N VAL A 568 -0.11 27.10 5.68
CA VAL A 568 0.73 28.27 5.41
C VAL A 568 2.09 27.80 4.93
N VAL A 569 2.54 28.32 3.79
CA VAL A 569 3.92 28.21 3.30
C VAL A 569 4.55 29.58 3.37
N PHE A 570 5.55 29.72 4.23
CA PHE A 570 6.27 30.98 4.44
C PHE A 570 7.75 30.78 4.11
N TYR A 571 8.27 31.60 3.18
CA TYR A 571 9.69 31.60 2.87
C TYR A 571 10.24 32.98 2.57
N VAL A 572 11.53 33.12 2.80
CA VAL A 572 12.30 34.33 2.51
C VAL A 572 13.34 34.00 1.45
N GLN A 573 13.46 34.85 0.44
CA GLN A 573 14.40 34.69 -0.65
C GLN A 573 15.37 35.86 -0.72
N ASP A 574 16.65 35.52 -0.87
CA ASP A 574 17.72 36.42 -1.24
C ASP A 574 18.50 35.81 -2.42
N GLU A 575 18.90 36.65 -3.38
CA GLU A 575 19.56 36.20 -4.61
C GLU A 575 21.08 35.99 -4.44
N ASN A 576 21.70 36.67 -3.48
CA ASN A 576 23.17 36.76 -3.37
C ASN A 576 23.72 36.20 -2.06
N LYS A 577 22.91 36.08 -1.01
CA LYS A 577 23.32 35.64 0.34
C LYS A 577 22.32 34.64 0.94
N PRO A 578 22.70 33.86 1.98
CA PRO A 578 21.72 33.11 2.75
C PRO A 578 20.69 34.07 3.37
N ALA A 579 19.40 33.83 3.08
CA ALA A 579 18.32 34.70 3.52
C ALA A 579 18.16 34.75 5.05
N VAL A 580 18.44 33.62 5.73
CA VAL A 580 18.32 33.44 7.18
C VAL A 580 19.60 32.78 7.70
N LEU A 581 20.18 33.33 8.76
CA LEU A 581 21.36 32.78 9.45
C LEU A 581 20.98 31.98 10.70
N TYR A 582 20.06 32.53 11.50
CA TYR A 582 19.50 31.92 12.70
C TYR A 582 18.07 32.43 12.89
N SER A 583 17.22 31.66 13.56
CA SER A 583 15.84 32.05 13.84
C SER A 583 15.35 31.46 15.16
N ASP A 584 14.34 32.09 15.74
CA ASP A 584 13.53 31.61 16.85
C ASP A 584 12.56 30.47 16.46
N ASN A 585 12.35 30.22 15.16
CA ASN A 585 11.51 29.16 14.62
C ASN A 585 12.34 28.22 13.72
N ASP A 586 11.87 26.99 13.56
CA ASP A 586 12.54 26.00 12.71
C ASP A 586 12.45 26.38 11.21
N PHE A 587 13.55 26.19 10.48
CA PHE A 587 13.63 26.50 9.06
C PHE A 587 14.48 25.50 8.28
N LYS A 588 14.22 25.41 6.98
CA LYS A 588 14.99 24.62 6.01
C LYS A 588 15.45 25.52 4.87
N THR A 589 16.76 25.51 4.58
CA THR A 589 17.32 26.22 3.44
C THR A 589 17.23 25.35 2.19
N ALA A 590 16.64 25.88 1.12
CA ALA A 590 16.55 25.23 -0.18
C ALA A 590 17.58 25.82 -1.17
N ASN A 591 17.79 25.13 -2.29
CA ASN A 591 18.66 25.62 -3.36
C ASN A 591 18.18 26.99 -3.89
N ARG A 592 19.13 27.88 -4.23
CA ARG A 592 18.93 29.26 -4.75
C ARG A 592 18.51 30.32 -3.71
N GLY A 593 19.06 30.27 -2.49
CA GLY A 593 18.91 31.35 -1.50
C GLY A 593 17.50 31.50 -0.91
N LYS A 594 16.63 30.48 -1.08
CA LYS A 594 15.31 30.41 -0.45
C LYS A 594 15.40 29.71 0.89
N THR A 595 14.82 30.29 1.92
CA THR A 595 14.70 29.67 3.24
C THR A 595 13.24 29.56 3.64
N TYR A 596 12.77 28.34 3.87
CA TYR A 596 11.39 28.02 4.23
C TYR A 596 11.29 27.82 5.73
N PHE A 597 10.29 28.43 6.36
CA PHE A 597 9.94 28.17 7.74
C PHE A 597 9.03 26.96 7.81
N THR A 598 9.30 26.04 8.73
CA THR A 598 8.47 24.84 8.91
C THR A 598 7.31 25.16 9.85
N LEU A 599 6.09 24.86 9.42
CA LEU A 599 4.87 25.19 10.16
C LEU A 599 3.99 23.95 10.32
N PRO A 600 3.26 23.81 11.43
CA PRO A 600 2.28 22.75 11.58
C PRO A 600 1.00 23.07 10.78
N PRO A 601 0.14 22.06 10.54
CA PRO A 601 -1.16 22.31 9.94
C PRO A 601 -2.04 23.15 10.86
N ARG A 602 -2.86 24.03 10.28
CA ARG A 602 -3.73 24.98 11.00
C ARG A 602 -3.00 25.83 12.05
N PRO A 603 -1.97 26.61 11.64
CA PRO A 603 -1.25 27.50 12.56
C PRO A 603 -2.17 28.60 13.13
N PRO A 604 -1.78 29.28 14.22
CA PRO A 604 -2.57 30.36 14.80
C PRO A 604 -2.76 31.54 13.84
N LYS A 605 -3.80 32.35 14.08
CA LYS A 605 -4.13 33.53 13.26
C LYS A 605 -3.02 34.59 13.22
N ASN A 606 -2.24 34.69 14.28
CA ASN A 606 -1.13 35.62 14.40
C ASN A 606 0.17 34.83 14.50
N LEU A 607 1.11 35.10 13.60
CA LEU A 607 2.45 34.52 13.62
C LEU A 607 3.51 35.61 13.65
N THR A 608 4.52 35.40 14.48
CA THR A 608 5.69 36.27 14.59
C THR A 608 6.95 35.44 14.35
N PHE A 609 7.79 35.87 13.42
CA PHE A 609 9.07 35.22 13.11
C PHE A 609 10.20 36.20 13.32
N THR A 610 11.20 35.84 14.12
CA THR A 610 12.40 36.65 14.32
C THR A 610 13.62 35.90 13.82
N TYR A 611 14.37 36.51 12.91
CA TYR A 611 15.56 35.89 12.35
C TYR A 611 16.68 36.88 12.06
N GLY A 612 17.92 36.38 12.13
CA GLY A 612 19.12 37.12 11.74
C GLY A 612 19.41 36.98 10.26
N THR A 613 19.75 38.09 9.61
CA THR A 613 20.20 38.13 8.21
C THR A 613 21.30 39.17 8.02
N GLN A 614 22.18 38.95 7.04
CA GLN A 614 23.18 39.94 6.59
C GLN A 614 22.72 40.71 5.36
N SER A 615 21.48 40.51 4.94
CA SER A 615 20.92 41.17 3.77
C SER A 615 20.04 42.35 4.12
N THR A 616 20.31 43.46 3.46
CA THR A 616 19.48 44.67 3.51
C THR A 616 18.22 44.56 2.62
N SER A 617 18.18 43.58 1.71
CA SER A 617 17.06 43.40 0.79
C SER A 617 16.76 41.92 0.57
N SER A 618 15.61 41.47 1.06
CA SER A 618 15.06 40.15 0.79
C SER A 618 13.59 40.23 0.40
N LYS A 619 13.12 39.21 -0.32
CA LYS A 619 11.71 39.06 -0.67
C LYS A 619 11.06 38.07 0.28
N ILE A 620 9.95 38.48 0.88
CA ILE A 620 9.12 37.67 1.75
C ILE A 620 7.95 37.14 0.92
N TYR A 621 7.75 35.83 0.96
CA TYR A 621 6.66 35.15 0.28
C TYR A 621 5.81 34.39 1.30
N VAL A 622 4.50 34.65 1.27
CA VAL A 622 3.52 33.95 2.09
C VAL A 622 2.44 33.41 1.16
N GLU A 623 2.26 32.11 1.20
CA GLU A 623 1.15 31.40 0.55
C GLU A 623 0.28 30.79 1.66
N LEU A 624 -1.02 31.06 1.60
CA LEU A 624 -1.98 30.56 2.57
C LEU A 624 -3.13 29.86 1.87
N ILE A 625 -3.60 28.77 2.47
CA ILE A 625 -4.77 28.04 2.03
C ILE A 625 -5.82 28.13 3.14
N TYR A 626 -7.04 28.55 2.80
CA TYR A 626 -8.17 28.54 3.74
C TYR A 626 -9.36 27.76 3.17
N LEU A 627 -10.15 27.19 4.07
CA LEU A 627 -11.44 26.60 3.76
C LEU A 627 -12.52 27.69 3.84
N SER A 628 -13.20 27.93 2.73
CA SER A 628 -14.37 28.79 2.69
C SER A 628 -15.61 28.07 3.21
N ASP A 629 -16.64 28.84 3.52
CA ASP A 629 -17.92 28.34 4.03
C ASP A 629 -18.66 27.49 2.98
N ASP A 630 -18.30 27.62 1.70
CA ASP A 630 -18.76 26.75 0.60
C ASP A 630 -18.01 25.40 0.50
N ASN A 631 -17.21 25.03 1.52
CA ASN A 631 -16.33 23.84 1.53
C ASN A 631 -15.31 23.79 0.37
N LYS A 632 -14.96 24.95 -0.19
CA LYS A 632 -13.90 25.08 -1.20
C LYS A 632 -12.61 25.61 -0.58
N TYR A 633 -11.49 25.12 -1.10
CA TYR A 633 -10.17 25.60 -0.71
C TYR A 633 -9.72 26.72 -1.64
N TYR A 634 -9.25 27.82 -1.04
CA TYR A 634 -8.73 28.97 -1.77
C TYR A 634 -7.27 29.17 -1.42
N CYS A 635 -6.45 29.41 -2.44
CA CYS A 635 -5.03 29.75 -2.28
C CYS A 635 -4.83 31.25 -2.49
N CYS A 636 -4.11 31.86 -1.56
CA CYS A 636 -3.82 33.29 -1.56
C CYS A 636 -2.31 33.49 -1.35
N THR A 637 -1.70 34.28 -2.23
CA THR A 637 -0.26 34.54 -2.22
C THR A 637 0.04 36.03 -2.08
N LYS A 638 0.96 36.39 -1.19
CA LYS A 638 1.44 37.76 -1.01
C LYS A 638 2.97 37.80 -1.03
N GLU A 639 3.49 38.77 -1.76
CA GLU A 639 4.92 39.08 -1.83
C GLU A 639 5.18 40.44 -1.19
N LEU A 640 6.18 40.54 -0.32
CA LEU A 640 6.64 41.79 0.27
C LEU A 640 8.16 41.92 0.09
N SER A 641 8.59 42.99 -0.57
CA SER A 641 10.01 43.32 -0.70
C SER A 641 10.46 44.13 0.52
N THR A 642 11.47 43.65 1.22
CA THR A 642 12.16 44.43 2.26
C THR A 642 13.18 45.33 1.56
N ARG A 643 13.09 46.64 1.79
CA ARG A 643 14.09 47.62 1.34
C ARG A 643 14.44 48.47 2.55
N SER A 644 15.73 48.62 2.85
CA SER A 644 16.14 49.63 3.82
C SER A 644 15.73 51.01 3.29
N ARG A 645 15.03 51.79 4.11
CA ARG A 645 15.04 53.25 3.95
C ARG A 645 16.38 53.80 4.39
#